data_AF-A0A9X4LFG7-F1
#
_entry.id   AF-A0A9X4LFG7-F1
#
_cell.length_a   1.000
_cell.length_b   1.000
_cell.length_c   1.000
_cell.angle_alpha   90.00
_cell.angle_beta   90.00
_cell.angle_gamma   90.00
#
_symmetry.space_group_name_H-M   'P 1'
#
loop_
_entity.id
_entity.type
_entity.pdbx_description
1 polymer ?
#
loop_
_entity_poly.entity_id
_entity_poly.type
_entity_poly.pdbx_seq_one_letter_code
_entity_poly.pdbx_strand_id
1 'polypeptide(L)'
;MDKFPDWAEGLIAGTSPGQHPHALNLVLKLADPARLPLMLLDVATSQPIIQRALNDLSFLHFARFLPSWDGSALVVVTEFDGPLKPYVMDFVIALGEVFNKLLSYVEEPPPLPVQQYPDEFWTYVEKWNRVPYAPRSGNSTGNVFPPDFDYPVYSAYPTRTVVDIAGPRDPATDGLRPAPDRRAAKVHLADVQGNILRGFHAWKATHLMLQVTDAATARVWLAGLPVQDSRPWGDTKPKHALLNVAFTFEGLQALLPTRSEDLARFPQAFREGPAQRAAGNGDAADSAPALWRFGGSVTRPVHVLLSLYGLKPPASADYAADVARLTAGAAANGLALVHSENAQALEDDRIYFDYRDGITDPRIAGQRLPAGRRLSMQPASSPGEFLLGPGYDSIYGGESLPRHMPPDLARNGCFGALRLIEQDVARFEQVTAGLAAQFGGRPSDAAARLLGRWPDGQPLSQHRSDPGPLPPGIMPRNDFDYAPNWEYPGEPLDHDGRRCPLDAHIRRTNARSHRAPGVRHTRRLLRRGMPAQWKDGEADRKGLMGLFLCADLERQFEFIQRQWVQGGESGLSDPIAGLRSGTAPFRWSPTQSADIPPLVRTRGSLYLFFPGISMLRGLPALDRPGPELPPVATWPEPQGLERVLRVRAQAIRGLPPRISEFAIEWLVRHVLSSGWVAEKLKGRAPTAPPDLGDLTTARAHDLHALSTHFIADPCTRYRCLRARGIDFFWEPSHQAFLALRRAEVERILTDVGDFVQAPSTAGLRGIITLDGEDHDRVRQAFRDSMEAPFAAVSARLNAALQEHWGKLGELPQFDIVRDLGVPVLSEVYWQFFGLPEEDRKTCSDHAALAMRQFCQPVPRRGAAQLAAGNALARLWGHLAVQLALAMLWDLAPLGGSPYAGTLLGGIAARTRLPIPGLAARSGPQRTLDFKTAATSLLQFVLAGQLAPQLLFSSATYNFLAHEAAPGLSVWAHLAALQPAAARAAPLATALDESRRFDPPVTIIQRYTARRVRIGGVTLPPDTPVFAVAASANRDGGPHARLDDFLWNRGLAPPHFSLGAGPHHCIGAALQQLMLPQLLGGIMDRAPGMRLVDPHAVPAWIDNIYFRGLESLPVAI
;
A
#
# COMPACT_ATOMS: atom_id res chain seq x y z
N MET A 1 36.93 -30.43 -21.37
CA MET A 1 35.58 -31.03 -21.24
C MET A 1 35.13 -31.36 -22.65
N ASP A 2 35.43 -32.56 -23.13
CA ASP A 2 35.06 -32.98 -24.48
C ASP A 2 33.88 -33.97 -24.42
N LYS A 3 32.76 -33.50 -24.98
CA LYS A 3 31.46 -34.16 -25.26
C LYS A 3 30.46 -34.34 -24.10
N PHE A 4 29.28 -33.73 -24.29
CA PHE A 4 28.05 -34.06 -23.59
C PHE A 4 27.49 -35.43 -24.05
N PRO A 5 26.65 -36.10 -23.26
CA PRO A 5 26.18 -37.46 -23.57
C PRO A 5 25.14 -37.50 -24.71
N ASP A 6 25.11 -38.60 -25.45
CA ASP A 6 24.34 -38.82 -26.70
C ASP A 6 22.83 -38.56 -26.61
N TRP A 7 22.24 -38.59 -25.42
CA TRP A 7 20.81 -38.27 -25.24
C TRP A 7 20.48 -36.79 -25.49
N ALA A 8 21.48 -35.90 -25.44
CA ALA A 8 21.32 -34.47 -25.72
C ALA A 8 21.23 -34.16 -27.22
N GLU A 9 21.86 -34.96 -28.10
CA GLU A 9 21.78 -34.78 -29.56
C GLU A 9 20.36 -35.09 -30.10
N GLY A 10 19.66 -36.05 -29.48
CA GLY A 10 18.28 -36.40 -29.82
C GLY A 10 17.25 -35.30 -29.53
N LEU A 11 17.54 -34.39 -28.57
CA LEU A 11 16.68 -33.25 -28.23
C LEU A 11 16.79 -32.09 -29.24
N ILE A 12 17.87 -32.04 -30.02
CA ILE A 12 18.17 -30.95 -30.96
C ILE A 12 17.53 -31.18 -32.34
N ALA A 13 17.32 -32.43 -32.74
CA ALA A 13 16.87 -32.79 -34.08
C ALA A 13 15.39 -32.47 -34.42
N GLY A 14 14.60 -31.98 -33.45
CA GLY A 14 13.13 -31.96 -33.52
C GLY A 14 12.43 -30.60 -33.46
N THR A 15 13.08 -29.46 -33.77
CA THR A 15 12.41 -28.15 -33.63
C THR A 15 12.52 -27.24 -34.85
N SER A 16 11.37 -26.67 -35.26
CA SER A 16 11.25 -25.70 -36.34
C SER A 16 11.84 -24.33 -35.93
N PRO A 17 12.50 -23.61 -36.85
CA PRO A 17 13.17 -22.35 -36.55
C PRO A 17 12.14 -21.23 -36.33
N GLY A 18 12.01 -20.74 -35.10
CA GLY A 18 11.13 -19.57 -34.85
C GLY A 18 10.87 -19.15 -33.40
N GLN A 19 11.26 -19.93 -32.39
CA GLN A 19 10.98 -19.57 -30.98
C GLN A 19 12.10 -20.04 -30.03
N HIS A 20 13.07 -19.17 -29.71
CA HIS A 20 14.01 -19.42 -28.60
C HIS A 20 14.19 -18.19 -27.71
N PRO A 21 14.07 -18.29 -26.37
CA PRO A 21 14.71 -17.36 -25.43
C PRO A 21 16.24 -17.50 -25.51
N HIS A 22 16.97 -16.41 -25.29
CA HIS A 22 18.44 -16.43 -25.29
C HIS A 22 18.95 -16.64 -23.86
N ALA A 23 19.84 -17.62 -23.69
CA ALA A 23 20.48 -17.93 -22.41
C ALA A 23 22.01 -17.72 -22.52
N LEU A 24 22.63 -17.23 -21.45
CA LEU A 24 24.08 -17.21 -21.30
C LEU A 24 24.45 -18.11 -20.12
N ASN A 25 25.29 -19.11 -20.39
CA ASN A 25 25.86 -20.03 -19.42
C ASN A 25 27.38 -19.89 -19.48
N LEU A 26 27.90 -18.86 -18.85
CA LEU A 26 29.33 -18.54 -18.87
C LEU A 26 30.07 -19.38 -17.84
N VAL A 27 31.05 -20.18 -18.27
CA VAL A 27 31.86 -21.01 -17.38
C VAL A 27 33.19 -20.33 -17.08
N LEU A 28 33.42 -19.97 -15.82
CA LEU A 28 34.64 -19.33 -15.32
C LEU A 28 35.50 -20.36 -14.59
N LYS A 29 36.47 -20.97 -15.27
CA LYS A 29 37.36 -21.99 -14.70
C LYS A 29 38.43 -21.35 -13.80
N LEU A 30 38.55 -21.79 -12.54
CA LEU A 30 39.51 -21.21 -11.60
C LEU A 30 40.95 -21.64 -11.92
N ALA A 31 41.90 -20.72 -11.71
CA ALA A 31 43.33 -21.02 -11.78
C ALA A 31 43.78 -21.90 -10.60
N ASP A 32 43.14 -21.69 -9.44
CA ASP A 32 43.34 -22.46 -8.21
C ASP A 32 41.96 -22.78 -7.59
N PRO A 33 41.49 -24.05 -7.69
CA PRO A 33 40.20 -24.47 -7.13
C PRO A 33 40.05 -24.18 -5.62
N ALA A 34 41.15 -24.12 -4.85
CA ALA A 34 41.09 -23.81 -3.42
C ALA A 34 40.63 -22.37 -3.12
N ARG A 35 40.61 -21.49 -4.12
CA ARG A 35 40.18 -20.08 -3.99
C ARG A 35 38.70 -19.86 -4.30
N LEU A 36 37.95 -20.89 -4.67
CA LEU A 36 36.51 -20.79 -4.89
C LEU A 36 35.74 -20.16 -3.71
N PRO A 37 36.04 -20.47 -2.42
CA PRO A 37 35.39 -19.81 -1.30
C PRO A 37 35.60 -18.29 -1.25
N LEU A 38 36.79 -17.81 -1.65
CA LEU A 38 37.11 -16.38 -1.70
C LEU A 38 36.36 -15.69 -2.85
N MET A 39 36.31 -16.33 -4.02
CA MET A 39 35.53 -15.85 -5.16
C MET A 39 34.03 -15.74 -4.83
N LEU A 40 33.46 -16.70 -4.10
CA LEU A 40 32.07 -16.67 -3.64
C LEU A 40 31.81 -15.57 -2.58
N LEU A 41 32.79 -15.29 -1.71
CA LEU A 41 32.70 -14.18 -0.75
C LEU A 41 32.69 -12.82 -1.47
N ASP A 42 33.47 -12.66 -2.55
CA ASP A 42 33.45 -11.45 -3.37
C ASP A 42 32.14 -11.26 -4.14
N VAL A 43 31.49 -12.35 -4.57
CA VAL A 43 30.11 -12.33 -5.11
C VAL A 43 29.13 -11.85 -4.02
N ALA A 44 29.22 -12.42 -2.80
CA ALA A 44 28.33 -12.08 -1.70
C ALA A 44 28.48 -10.61 -1.24
N THR A 45 29.72 -10.09 -1.15
CA THR A 45 29.96 -8.70 -0.75
C THR A 45 29.59 -7.69 -1.84
N SER A 46 29.65 -8.10 -3.12
CA SER A 46 29.22 -7.28 -4.26
C SER A 46 27.70 -7.32 -4.50
N GLN A 47 26.94 -8.05 -3.67
CA GLN A 47 25.50 -8.28 -3.83
C GLN A 47 24.66 -7.00 -3.99
N PRO A 48 24.86 -5.90 -3.23
CA PRO A 48 24.07 -4.67 -3.41
C PRO A 48 24.28 -4.01 -4.78
N ILE A 49 25.51 -4.12 -5.33
CA ILE A 49 25.88 -3.57 -6.64
C ILE A 49 25.28 -4.44 -7.74
N ILE A 50 25.39 -5.77 -7.59
CA ILE A 50 24.77 -6.75 -8.49
C ILE A 50 23.26 -6.55 -8.53
N GLN A 51 22.59 -6.45 -7.38
CA GLN A 51 21.14 -6.28 -7.31
C GLN A 51 20.68 -4.95 -7.93
N ARG A 52 21.45 -3.86 -7.74
CA ARG A 52 21.15 -2.57 -8.37
C ARG A 52 21.24 -2.68 -9.89
N ALA A 53 22.35 -3.18 -10.43
CA ALA A 53 22.54 -3.37 -11.86
C ALA A 53 21.49 -4.30 -12.50
N LEU A 54 21.14 -5.41 -11.84
CA LEU A 54 20.10 -6.34 -12.33
C LEU A 54 18.69 -5.74 -12.26
N ASN A 55 18.42 -4.78 -11.35
CA ASN A 55 17.16 -4.06 -11.29
C ASN A 55 17.06 -2.96 -12.36
N ASP A 56 18.20 -2.35 -12.72
CA ASP A 56 18.29 -1.28 -13.71
C ASP A 56 18.20 -1.86 -15.15
N LEU A 57 18.84 -3.02 -15.41
CA LEU A 57 18.82 -3.72 -16.70
C LEU A 57 17.50 -4.50 -16.92
N SER A 58 16.57 -3.89 -17.66
CA SER A 58 15.16 -4.33 -17.77
C SER A 58 14.88 -5.44 -18.79
N PHE A 59 15.91 -6.06 -19.37
CA PHE A 59 15.80 -7.19 -20.33
C PHE A 59 16.35 -8.50 -19.75
N LEU A 60 16.83 -8.49 -18.51
CA LEU A 60 17.39 -9.66 -17.83
C LEU A 60 16.32 -10.32 -16.97
N HIS A 61 16.05 -11.61 -17.21
CA HIS A 61 14.97 -12.36 -16.57
C HIS A 61 15.45 -12.96 -15.25
N PHE A 62 16.68 -13.48 -15.21
CA PHE A 62 17.41 -13.82 -13.99
C PHE A 62 18.92 -14.01 -14.25
N ALA A 63 19.73 -14.00 -13.18
CA ALA A 63 21.13 -14.41 -13.17
C ALA A 63 21.44 -15.29 -11.94
N ARG A 64 22.25 -16.35 -12.11
CA ARG A 64 22.76 -17.24 -11.05
C ARG A 64 24.26 -17.41 -11.16
N PHE A 65 24.93 -17.53 -10.02
CA PHE A 65 26.34 -17.89 -9.91
C PHE A 65 26.41 -19.25 -9.19
N LEU A 66 26.91 -20.28 -9.87
CA LEU A 66 26.86 -21.67 -9.44
C LEU A 66 28.28 -22.26 -9.43
N PRO A 67 28.83 -22.70 -8.29
CA PRO A 67 30.07 -23.47 -8.33
C PRO A 67 29.86 -24.79 -9.09
N SER A 68 30.87 -25.24 -9.83
CA SER A 68 30.85 -26.56 -10.45
C SER A 68 30.91 -27.66 -9.40
N TRP A 69 30.44 -28.85 -9.75
CA TRP A 69 30.35 -30.00 -8.84
C TRP A 69 31.70 -30.37 -8.17
N ASP A 70 32.78 -30.23 -8.92
CA ASP A 70 34.15 -30.51 -8.51
C ASP A 70 34.87 -29.30 -7.88
N GLY A 71 34.18 -28.15 -7.73
CA GLY A 71 34.75 -26.92 -7.19
C GLY A 71 35.79 -26.23 -8.08
N SER A 72 35.97 -26.68 -9.33
CA SER A 72 37.00 -26.16 -10.24
C SER A 72 36.59 -24.94 -11.06
N ALA A 73 35.30 -24.58 -11.06
CA ALA A 73 34.77 -23.46 -11.85
C ALA A 73 33.58 -22.76 -11.17
N LEU A 74 33.29 -21.53 -11.58
CA LEU A 74 32.03 -20.83 -11.31
C LEU A 74 31.25 -20.66 -12.63
N VAL A 75 30.00 -21.11 -12.66
CA VAL A 75 29.10 -21.01 -13.80
C VAL A 75 28.11 -19.87 -13.58
N VAL A 76 28.09 -18.90 -14.48
CA VAL A 76 27.12 -17.80 -14.50
C VAL A 76 25.99 -18.14 -15.48
N VAL A 77 24.79 -18.37 -14.96
CA VAL A 77 23.60 -18.76 -15.73
C VAL A 77 22.62 -17.61 -15.77
N THR A 78 22.22 -17.19 -16.96
CA THR A 78 21.30 -16.07 -17.15
C THR A 78 20.30 -16.34 -18.27
N GLU A 79 19.11 -15.77 -18.13
CA GLU A 79 18.09 -15.73 -19.19
C GLU A 79 17.73 -14.27 -19.46
N PHE A 80 17.59 -13.89 -20.73
CA PHE A 80 17.39 -12.51 -21.13
C PHE A 80 16.70 -12.37 -22.49
N ASP A 81 16.20 -11.18 -22.76
CA ASP A 81 15.60 -10.82 -24.05
C ASP A 81 16.62 -10.16 -24.98
N GLY A 82 16.70 -10.64 -26.22
CA GLY A 82 17.47 -9.99 -27.30
C GLY A 82 18.80 -10.66 -27.62
N PRO A 83 19.61 -10.07 -28.52
CA PRO A 83 20.87 -10.65 -28.97
C PRO A 83 21.93 -10.68 -27.85
N LEU A 84 22.71 -11.78 -27.80
CA LEU A 84 23.68 -12.06 -26.74
C LEU A 84 24.83 -11.04 -26.65
N LYS A 85 25.34 -10.53 -27.78
CA LYS A 85 26.47 -9.58 -27.76
C LYS A 85 26.09 -8.26 -27.06
N PRO A 86 25.00 -7.56 -27.44
CA PRO A 86 24.55 -6.36 -26.73
C PRO A 86 24.29 -6.60 -25.24
N TYR A 87 23.67 -7.73 -24.91
CA TYR A 87 23.45 -8.15 -23.53
C TYR A 87 24.74 -8.25 -22.70
N VAL A 88 25.78 -8.88 -23.24
CA VAL A 88 27.09 -9.00 -22.57
C VAL A 88 27.78 -7.64 -22.46
N MET A 89 27.59 -6.74 -23.43
CA MET A 89 28.16 -5.38 -23.37
C MET A 89 27.49 -4.51 -22.30
N ASP A 90 26.18 -4.66 -22.09
CA ASP A 90 25.48 -3.96 -21.01
C ASP A 90 25.97 -4.40 -19.62
N PHE A 91 26.39 -5.66 -19.49
CA PHE A 91 27.05 -6.17 -18.28
C PHE A 91 28.45 -5.60 -18.07
N VAL A 92 29.23 -5.38 -19.12
CA VAL A 92 30.54 -4.70 -19.00
C VAL A 92 30.35 -3.29 -18.42
N ILE A 93 29.30 -2.60 -18.84
CA ILE A 93 28.98 -1.25 -18.39
C ILE A 93 28.49 -1.25 -16.93
N ALA A 94 27.51 -2.10 -16.59
CA ALA A 94 26.85 -2.08 -15.28
C ALA A 94 27.60 -2.87 -14.19
N LEU A 95 28.33 -3.91 -14.57
CA LEU A 95 28.99 -4.87 -13.66
C LEU A 95 30.48 -5.06 -13.92
N GLY A 96 31.12 -4.21 -14.73
CA GLY A 96 32.53 -4.36 -15.09
C GLY A 96 33.47 -4.54 -13.90
N GLU A 97 33.30 -3.77 -12.81
CA GLU A 97 34.08 -3.90 -11.58
C GLU A 97 33.89 -5.25 -10.87
N VAL A 98 32.70 -5.84 -10.97
CA VAL A 98 32.41 -7.16 -10.43
C VAL A 98 33.07 -8.23 -11.30
N PHE A 99 32.95 -8.13 -12.63
CA PHE A 99 33.62 -9.06 -13.55
C PHE A 99 35.15 -8.99 -13.44
N ASN A 100 35.74 -7.82 -13.25
CA ASN A 100 37.18 -7.67 -13.02
C ASN A 100 37.66 -8.48 -11.82
N LYS A 101 36.92 -8.42 -10.70
CA LYS A 101 37.22 -9.23 -9.51
C LYS A 101 37.07 -10.71 -9.79
N LEU A 102 35.96 -11.14 -10.38
CA LEU A 102 35.71 -12.56 -10.65
C LEU A 102 36.74 -13.16 -11.61
N LEU A 103 37.08 -12.44 -12.69
CA LEU A 103 38.05 -12.91 -13.68
C LEU A 103 39.47 -12.98 -13.13
N SER A 104 39.81 -12.25 -12.05
CA SER A 104 41.13 -12.36 -11.40
C SER A 104 41.42 -13.74 -10.79
N TYR A 105 40.38 -14.57 -10.58
CA TYR A 105 40.50 -15.93 -10.05
C TYR A 105 40.61 -17.02 -11.13
N VAL A 106 40.51 -16.66 -12.41
CA VAL A 106 40.33 -17.60 -13.54
C VAL A 106 41.68 -17.97 -14.19
N GLU A 107 41.82 -19.17 -14.74
CA GLU A 107 43.08 -19.73 -15.32
C GLU A 107 43.52 -19.00 -16.60
N GLU A 108 42.59 -18.44 -17.38
CA GLU A 108 42.84 -17.73 -18.65
C GLU A 108 41.91 -16.50 -18.79
N PRO A 109 42.03 -15.44 -17.97
CA PRO A 109 41.13 -14.30 -18.07
C PRO A 109 41.39 -13.47 -19.33
N PRO A 110 40.38 -12.76 -19.86
CA PRO A 110 40.61 -11.73 -20.86
C PRO A 110 41.42 -10.56 -20.25
N PRO A 111 41.99 -9.66 -21.07
CA PRO A 111 42.62 -8.44 -20.57
C PRO A 111 41.69 -7.68 -19.63
N LEU A 112 42.19 -7.38 -18.42
CA LEU A 112 41.48 -6.63 -17.40
C LEU A 112 42.03 -5.19 -17.33
N PRO A 113 41.20 -4.18 -17.02
CA PRO A 113 39.77 -4.27 -16.70
C PRO A 113 38.89 -4.42 -17.95
N VAL A 114 37.82 -5.22 -17.89
CA VAL A 114 36.97 -5.57 -19.06
C VAL A 114 36.30 -4.36 -19.72
N GLN A 115 36.14 -3.26 -18.99
CA GLN A 115 35.61 -2.00 -19.52
C GLN A 115 36.56 -1.30 -20.51
N GLN A 116 37.86 -1.59 -20.45
CA GLN A 116 38.86 -1.07 -21.39
C GLN A 116 39.08 -1.99 -22.60
N TYR A 117 38.65 -3.26 -22.50
CA TYR A 117 38.84 -4.31 -23.51
C TYR A 117 37.53 -5.09 -23.78
N PRO A 118 36.44 -4.41 -24.19
CA PRO A 118 35.11 -5.02 -24.30
C PRO A 118 35.00 -6.06 -25.41
N ASP A 119 35.74 -5.91 -26.51
CA ASP A 119 35.71 -6.88 -27.63
C ASP A 119 36.51 -8.15 -27.31
N GLU A 120 37.61 -8.03 -26.57
CA GLU A 120 38.37 -9.16 -26.03
C GLU A 120 37.57 -9.90 -24.95
N PHE A 121 36.84 -9.16 -24.11
CA PHE A 121 35.89 -9.75 -23.16
C PHE A 121 34.73 -10.46 -23.87
N TRP A 122 34.18 -9.89 -24.94
CA TRP A 122 33.18 -10.57 -25.78
C TRP A 122 33.72 -11.87 -26.37
N THR A 123 34.94 -11.84 -26.94
CA THR A 123 35.60 -13.02 -27.51
C THR A 123 35.79 -14.11 -26.44
N TYR A 124 36.13 -13.71 -25.21
CA TYR A 124 36.21 -14.61 -24.07
C TYR A 124 34.84 -15.22 -23.73
N VAL A 125 33.78 -14.41 -23.68
CA VAL A 125 32.42 -14.90 -23.43
C VAL A 125 31.94 -15.84 -24.54
N GLU A 126 32.24 -15.58 -25.82
CA GLU A 126 31.96 -16.51 -26.92
C GLU A 126 32.68 -17.85 -26.75
N LYS A 127 33.97 -17.83 -26.35
CA LYS A 127 34.77 -19.05 -26.13
C LYS A 127 34.23 -19.90 -24.97
N TRP A 128 33.73 -19.26 -23.91
CA TRP A 128 33.39 -19.92 -22.64
C TRP A 128 31.89 -20.01 -22.32
N ASN A 129 31.02 -19.50 -23.20
CA ASN A 129 29.58 -19.71 -23.14
C ASN A 129 29.22 -21.11 -23.68
N ARG A 130 28.44 -21.89 -22.92
CA ARG A 130 28.04 -23.26 -23.30
C ARG A 130 26.51 -23.38 -23.31
N VAL A 131 25.86 -23.41 -24.49
CA VAL A 131 24.38 -23.51 -24.60
C VAL A 131 24.02 -24.76 -25.40
N PRO A 132 23.13 -25.65 -24.90
CA PRO A 132 21.71 -25.53 -25.29
C PRO A 132 20.67 -25.85 -24.18
N TYR A 133 19.67 -24.96 -24.06
CA TYR A 133 18.36 -25.13 -23.39
C TYR A 133 18.24 -24.84 -21.87
N ALA A 134 17.27 -23.99 -21.53
CA ALA A 134 16.70 -23.83 -20.18
C ALA A 134 15.49 -24.76 -20.03
N PRO A 135 15.29 -25.46 -18.90
CA PRO A 135 14.26 -26.49 -18.76
C PRO A 135 12.86 -25.90 -19.00
N ARG A 136 12.17 -26.36 -20.06
CA ARG A 136 10.76 -26.01 -20.32
C ARG A 136 9.92 -26.39 -19.11
N SER A 137 9.17 -25.40 -18.64
CA SER A 137 8.01 -25.54 -17.78
C SER A 137 6.98 -26.50 -18.39
N GLY A 138 6.76 -27.65 -17.75
CA GLY A 138 5.63 -28.52 -18.04
C GLY A 138 5.88 -29.98 -17.68
N ASN A 139 5.30 -30.43 -16.57
CA ASN A 139 5.09 -31.83 -16.18
C ASN A 139 6.21 -32.85 -16.50
N SER A 140 7.24 -32.89 -15.66
CA SER A 140 7.94 -34.15 -15.39
C SER A 140 8.60 -34.10 -14.00
N THR A 141 8.23 -35.05 -13.16
CA THR A 141 8.88 -35.42 -11.91
C THR A 141 10.37 -35.69 -12.10
N GLY A 142 11.24 -35.05 -11.31
CA GLY A 142 12.66 -35.43 -11.18
C GLY A 142 13.61 -34.25 -11.02
N ASN A 143 14.07 -34.00 -9.79
CA ASN A 143 15.24 -33.17 -9.53
C ASN A 143 16.47 -33.79 -10.21
N VAL A 144 17.26 -32.99 -10.94
CA VAL A 144 18.64 -33.36 -11.34
C VAL A 144 19.62 -32.40 -10.66
N PHE A 145 19.57 -32.37 -9.32
CA PHE A 145 20.69 -31.93 -8.49
C PHE A 145 20.82 -32.91 -7.32
N PRO A 146 22.04 -33.37 -6.98
CA PRO A 146 22.23 -34.34 -5.90
C PRO A 146 21.86 -33.76 -4.51
N PRO A 147 21.46 -34.61 -3.55
CA PRO A 147 20.84 -34.19 -2.29
C PRO A 147 21.76 -33.48 -1.28
N ASP A 148 23.08 -33.49 -1.50
CA ASP A 148 24.09 -33.07 -0.51
C ASP A 148 24.73 -31.70 -0.83
N PHE A 149 24.05 -30.84 -1.59
CA PHE A 149 24.59 -29.56 -2.07
C PHE A 149 24.21 -28.36 -1.17
N ASP A 150 25.17 -27.84 -0.39
CA ASP A 150 24.96 -26.83 0.66
C ASP A 150 25.75 -25.51 0.39
N TYR A 151 25.51 -24.87 -0.76
CA TYR A 151 26.05 -23.53 -1.10
C TYR A 151 24.94 -22.57 -1.58
N PRO A 152 25.06 -21.24 -1.35
CA PRO A 152 24.01 -20.28 -1.67
C PRO A 152 23.83 -20.13 -3.18
N VAL A 153 22.66 -20.55 -3.69
CA VAL A 153 22.23 -20.29 -5.07
C VAL A 153 21.57 -18.92 -5.13
N TYR A 154 22.18 -17.97 -5.83
CA TYR A 154 21.65 -16.62 -5.97
C TYR A 154 20.72 -16.51 -7.18
N SER A 155 19.52 -15.96 -6.98
CA SER A 155 18.57 -15.57 -8.02
C SER A 155 17.94 -14.24 -7.60
N ALA A 156 17.70 -13.32 -8.55
CA ALA A 156 16.99 -12.06 -8.27
C ALA A 156 15.53 -12.30 -7.83
N TYR A 157 14.95 -13.45 -8.17
CA TYR A 157 13.61 -13.89 -7.80
C TYR A 157 13.63 -15.38 -7.42
N PRO A 158 14.23 -15.74 -6.27
CA PRO A 158 14.56 -17.13 -5.92
C PRO A 158 13.33 -18.03 -5.73
N THR A 159 12.13 -17.45 -5.71
CA THR A 159 10.86 -18.11 -5.43
C THR A 159 9.84 -18.02 -6.57
N ARG A 160 10.18 -17.45 -7.72
CA ARG A 160 9.25 -17.22 -8.84
C ARG A 160 9.72 -17.90 -10.13
N THR A 161 8.80 -18.55 -10.83
CA THR A 161 9.01 -19.09 -12.19
C THR A 161 8.78 -18.00 -13.25
N VAL A 162 9.19 -18.23 -14.51
CA VAL A 162 8.92 -17.34 -15.66
C VAL A 162 7.44 -16.97 -15.78
N VAL A 163 6.53 -17.89 -15.42
CA VAL A 163 5.07 -17.68 -15.42
C VAL A 163 4.61 -16.82 -14.23
N ASP A 164 5.30 -16.89 -13.09
CA ASP A 164 5.02 -16.05 -11.92
C ASP A 164 5.53 -14.61 -12.09
N ILE A 165 6.48 -14.40 -13.00
CA ILE A 165 7.07 -13.09 -13.32
C ILE A 165 6.35 -12.44 -14.50
N ALA A 166 5.97 -13.22 -15.53
CA ALA A 166 5.28 -12.72 -16.72
C ALA A 166 3.73 -12.82 -16.65
N GLY A 167 3.18 -13.55 -15.68
CA GLY A 167 1.79 -14.02 -15.68
C GLY A 167 1.58 -15.25 -16.59
N PRO A 168 0.43 -15.96 -16.51
CA PRO A 168 0.09 -16.95 -17.52
C PRO A 168 0.04 -16.26 -18.88
N ARG A 169 0.70 -16.84 -19.89
CA ARG A 169 0.47 -16.44 -21.28
C ARG A 169 -1.01 -16.61 -21.57
N ASP A 170 -1.68 -15.51 -21.88
CA ASP A 170 -3.09 -15.51 -22.22
C ASP A 170 -3.31 -16.41 -23.44
N PRO A 171 -4.05 -17.53 -23.33
CA PRO A 171 -4.44 -18.32 -24.49
C PRO A 171 -5.50 -17.60 -25.34
N ALA A 172 -6.07 -16.49 -24.87
CA ALA A 172 -7.17 -15.77 -25.52
C ALA A 172 -6.71 -14.70 -26.52
N THR A 173 -5.46 -14.75 -27.00
CA THR A 173 -5.05 -13.89 -28.11
C THR A 173 -5.42 -14.43 -29.49
N ASP A 174 -6.10 -15.57 -29.64
CA ASP A 174 -6.67 -15.95 -30.94
C ASP A 174 -7.89 -15.07 -31.29
N GLY A 175 -7.61 -13.92 -31.93
CA GLY A 175 -8.57 -13.18 -32.74
C GLY A 175 -9.01 -11.83 -32.17
N LEU A 176 -8.34 -10.75 -32.61
CA LEU A 176 -8.91 -9.43 -32.92
C LEU A 176 -10.14 -8.99 -32.10
N ARG A 177 -9.97 -8.88 -30.78
CA ARG A 177 -10.62 -7.86 -29.96
C ARG A 177 -9.61 -7.39 -28.92
N PRO A 178 -9.53 -6.08 -28.59
CA PRO A 178 -8.97 -5.69 -27.31
C PRO A 178 -9.66 -6.57 -26.27
N ALA A 179 -8.89 -7.25 -25.40
CA ALA A 179 -9.48 -7.95 -24.26
C ALA A 179 -10.53 -7.01 -23.63
N PRO A 180 -11.70 -7.51 -23.18
CA PRO A 180 -12.66 -6.68 -22.46
C PRO A 180 -11.87 -5.90 -21.43
N ASP A 181 -12.02 -4.56 -21.45
CA ASP A 181 -11.26 -3.63 -20.62
C ASP A 181 -10.99 -4.30 -19.27
N ARG A 182 -9.70 -4.48 -18.91
CA ARG A 182 -9.28 -5.09 -17.62
C ARG A 182 -10.29 -4.68 -16.57
N ARG A 183 -10.88 -5.63 -15.83
CA ARG A 183 -11.95 -5.37 -14.84
C ARG A 183 -11.71 -4.02 -14.18
N ALA A 184 -12.40 -2.99 -14.68
CA ALA A 184 -12.04 -1.64 -14.33
C ALA A 184 -12.66 -1.37 -12.97
N ALA A 185 -11.82 -1.02 -12.00
CA ALA A 185 -12.33 -0.52 -10.73
C ALA A 185 -13.28 0.65 -11.03
N LYS A 186 -14.46 0.62 -10.40
CA LYS A 186 -15.46 1.67 -10.60
C LYS A 186 -14.90 2.97 -10.05
N VAL A 187 -14.61 3.92 -10.93
CA VAL A 187 -14.11 5.25 -10.53
C VAL A 187 -15.25 6.09 -10.00
N HIS A 188 -15.07 6.71 -8.83
CA HIS A 188 -16.04 7.65 -8.27
C HIS A 188 -15.92 9.03 -8.95
N LEU A 189 -16.49 9.15 -10.15
CA LEU A 189 -16.34 10.34 -11.01
C LEU A 189 -16.78 11.65 -10.35
N ALA A 190 -17.71 11.61 -9.39
CA ALA A 190 -18.17 12.78 -8.63
C ALA A 190 -17.11 13.35 -7.68
N ASP A 191 -16.10 12.56 -7.35
CA ASP A 191 -15.03 12.91 -6.41
C ASP A 191 -13.70 13.21 -7.11
N VAL A 192 -13.60 12.97 -8.41
CA VAL A 192 -12.40 13.26 -9.21
C VAL A 192 -12.57 14.60 -9.91
N GLN A 193 -11.62 15.53 -9.75
CA GLN A 193 -11.69 16.82 -10.45
C GLN A 193 -11.67 16.64 -11.99
N GLY A 194 -12.54 17.36 -12.69
CA GLY A 194 -12.94 17.06 -14.06
C GLY A 194 -11.84 17.11 -15.11
N ASN A 195 -10.87 18.02 -14.97
CA ASN A 195 -9.78 18.14 -15.94
C ASN A 195 -8.79 16.96 -15.89
N ILE A 196 -8.87 16.09 -14.88
CA ILE A 196 -8.05 14.88 -14.81
C ILE A 196 -8.52 13.90 -15.88
N LEU A 197 -9.74 13.35 -15.77
CA LEU A 197 -10.20 12.27 -16.66
C LEU A 197 -10.94 12.75 -17.92
N ARG A 198 -11.56 13.93 -17.91
CA ARG A 198 -12.30 14.46 -19.07
C ARG A 198 -11.49 15.40 -19.95
N GLY A 199 -10.70 16.28 -19.33
CA GLY A 199 -10.12 17.43 -20.02
C GLY A 199 -11.17 18.53 -20.30
N PHE A 200 -10.82 19.79 -20.11
CA PHE A 200 -11.77 20.91 -20.20
C PHE A 200 -11.99 21.49 -21.61
N HIS A 201 -11.09 21.23 -22.57
CA HIS A 201 -11.11 21.81 -23.94
C HIS A 201 -11.41 23.31 -23.92
N ALA A 202 -10.54 24.07 -23.24
CA ALA A 202 -10.70 25.49 -23.00
C ALA A 202 -9.93 26.33 -24.02
N TRP A 203 -10.41 27.54 -24.27
CA TRP A 203 -9.75 28.52 -25.14
C TRP A 203 -8.65 29.31 -24.41
N LYS A 204 -8.84 29.55 -23.12
CA LYS A 204 -7.89 30.29 -22.27
C LYS A 204 -7.82 29.66 -20.89
N ALA A 205 -6.67 29.76 -20.25
CA ALA A 205 -6.48 29.40 -18.86
C ALA A 205 -5.68 30.46 -18.10
N THR A 206 -6.00 30.64 -16.82
CA THR A 206 -5.25 31.50 -15.89
C THR A 206 -4.93 30.68 -14.66
N HIS A 207 -3.63 30.57 -14.38
CA HIS A 207 -3.07 29.84 -13.26
C HIS A 207 -2.68 30.84 -12.17
N LEU A 208 -3.42 30.84 -11.05
CA LEU A 208 -3.13 31.65 -9.87
C LEU A 208 -2.34 30.80 -8.88
N MET A 209 -1.12 31.24 -8.58
CA MET A 209 -0.21 30.58 -7.65
C MET A 209 -0.21 31.36 -6.35
N LEU A 210 -0.65 30.73 -5.27
CA LEU A 210 -0.98 31.38 -4.02
C LEU A 210 -0.12 30.84 -2.88
N GLN A 211 0.15 31.68 -1.89
CA GLN A 211 0.75 31.32 -0.62
C GLN A 211 -0.30 31.41 0.49
N VAL A 212 -0.29 30.45 1.41
CA VAL A 212 -1.16 30.47 2.59
C VAL A 212 -0.62 31.48 3.60
N THR A 213 -1.45 32.45 3.97
CA THR A 213 -1.16 33.43 5.03
C THR A 213 -1.96 33.16 6.30
N ASP A 214 -3.14 32.54 6.18
CA ASP A 214 -3.94 32.03 7.30
C ASP A 214 -4.60 30.71 6.89
N ALA A 215 -4.15 29.62 7.52
CA ALA A 215 -4.59 28.27 7.19
C ALA A 215 -6.08 28.03 7.52
N ALA A 216 -6.60 28.63 8.59
CA ALA A 216 -7.96 28.36 9.05
C ALA A 216 -9.00 28.93 8.08
N THR A 217 -8.85 30.20 7.70
CA THR A 217 -9.73 30.86 6.74
C THR A 217 -9.54 30.31 5.32
N ALA A 218 -8.29 30.00 4.93
CA ALA A 218 -8.01 29.39 3.63
C ALA A 218 -8.69 28.03 3.46
N ARG A 219 -8.66 27.15 4.46
CA ARG A 219 -9.33 25.83 4.41
C ARG A 219 -10.83 25.96 4.17
N VAL A 220 -11.50 26.87 4.88
CA VAL A 220 -12.94 27.09 4.76
C VAL A 220 -13.29 27.61 3.36
N TRP A 221 -12.53 28.57 2.85
CA TRP A 221 -12.78 29.15 1.54
C TRP A 221 -12.51 28.15 0.40
N LEU A 222 -11.38 27.44 0.44
CA LEU A 222 -11.03 26.41 -0.54
C LEU A 222 -12.08 25.29 -0.60
N ALA A 223 -12.64 24.89 0.54
CA ALA A 223 -13.71 23.89 0.61
C ALA A 223 -15.01 24.33 -0.06
N GLY A 224 -15.27 25.64 -0.14
CA GLY A 224 -16.44 26.23 -0.77
C GLY A 224 -16.30 26.49 -2.28
N LEU A 225 -15.13 26.27 -2.87
CA LEU A 225 -14.90 26.57 -4.29
C LEU A 225 -15.72 25.64 -5.22
N PRO A 226 -16.30 26.16 -6.31
CA PRO A 226 -17.10 25.38 -7.24
C PRO A 226 -16.21 24.60 -8.22
N VAL A 227 -15.47 23.61 -7.72
CA VAL A 227 -14.62 22.73 -8.54
C VAL A 227 -15.49 21.72 -9.30
N GLN A 228 -15.31 21.63 -10.62
CA GLN A 228 -16.08 20.69 -11.45
C GLN A 228 -15.51 19.27 -11.35
N ASP A 229 -16.41 18.29 -11.23
CA ASP A 229 -16.08 16.86 -11.17
C ASP A 229 -16.02 16.18 -12.54
N SER A 230 -15.64 14.90 -12.59
CA SER A 230 -15.41 14.13 -13.83
C SER A 230 -16.68 13.49 -14.43
N ARG A 231 -17.88 13.78 -13.91
CA ARG A 231 -19.13 13.24 -14.49
C ARG A 231 -19.46 13.87 -15.84
N PRO A 232 -20.27 13.19 -16.68
CA PRO A 232 -20.89 13.82 -17.84
C PRO A 232 -21.79 14.98 -17.42
N TRP A 233 -21.48 16.19 -17.90
CA TRP A 233 -22.24 17.39 -17.54
C TRP A 233 -23.45 17.64 -18.44
N GLY A 234 -23.41 17.27 -19.73
CA GLY A 234 -24.48 17.61 -20.66
C GLY A 234 -24.82 19.11 -20.61
N ASP A 235 -26.10 19.43 -20.39
CA ASP A 235 -26.61 20.80 -20.28
C ASP A 235 -26.20 21.51 -18.97
N THR A 236 -25.71 20.78 -17.96
CA THR A 236 -25.24 21.35 -16.70
C THR A 236 -23.77 21.82 -16.75
N LYS A 237 -23.12 21.76 -17.92
CA LYS A 237 -21.75 22.26 -18.09
C LYS A 237 -21.75 23.79 -17.88
N PRO A 238 -20.91 24.34 -16.98
CA PRO A 238 -20.73 25.77 -16.86
C PRO A 238 -20.46 26.43 -18.22
N LYS A 239 -21.10 27.57 -18.48
CA LYS A 239 -21.01 28.24 -19.79
C LYS A 239 -19.76 29.11 -19.95
N HIS A 240 -19.23 29.63 -18.85
CA HIS A 240 -18.17 30.65 -18.85
C HIS A 240 -16.78 30.07 -18.53
N ALA A 241 -16.62 29.47 -17.33
CA ALA A 241 -15.33 28.94 -16.88
C ALA A 241 -15.45 27.66 -16.03
N LEU A 242 -14.34 26.94 -15.92
CA LEU A 242 -14.17 25.72 -15.12
C LEU A 242 -12.93 25.86 -14.22
N LEU A 243 -12.96 25.26 -13.02
CA LEU A 243 -11.92 25.42 -11.99
C LEU A 243 -11.30 24.08 -11.58
N ASN A 244 -9.97 24.07 -11.41
CA ASN A 244 -9.22 23.07 -10.68
C ASN A 244 -8.44 23.66 -9.52
N VAL A 245 -8.23 22.85 -8.49
CA VAL A 245 -7.43 23.18 -7.31
C VAL A 245 -6.37 22.11 -7.10
N ALA A 246 -5.14 22.53 -6.85
CA ALA A 246 -4.06 21.63 -6.48
C ALA A 246 -3.15 22.25 -5.41
N PHE A 247 -2.42 21.39 -4.71
CA PHE A 247 -1.52 21.78 -3.62
C PHE A 247 -0.10 21.30 -3.91
N THR A 248 0.89 22.12 -3.55
CA THR A 248 2.26 21.62 -3.39
C THR A 248 2.38 20.93 -2.04
N PHE A 249 3.49 20.21 -1.81
CA PHE A 249 3.74 19.58 -0.51
C PHE A 249 3.81 20.62 0.62
N GLU A 250 4.56 21.70 0.43
CA GLU A 250 4.64 22.83 1.35
C GLU A 250 3.26 23.46 1.60
N GLY A 251 2.41 23.51 0.56
CA GLY A 251 1.04 23.99 0.71
C GLY A 251 0.16 23.08 1.56
N LEU A 252 0.28 21.76 1.43
CA LEU A 252 -0.40 20.83 2.34
C LEU A 252 0.12 20.97 3.78
N GLN A 253 1.42 21.17 3.98
CA GLN A 253 1.97 21.42 5.32
C GLN A 253 1.44 22.73 5.93
N ALA A 254 1.34 23.79 5.12
CA ALA A 254 0.78 25.06 5.56
C ALA A 254 -0.72 24.97 5.87
N LEU A 255 -1.47 24.16 5.11
CA LEU A 255 -2.91 23.98 5.31
C LEU A 255 -3.25 22.98 6.42
N LEU A 256 -2.41 21.97 6.68
CA LEU A 256 -2.69 20.87 7.61
C LEU A 256 -1.53 20.66 8.61
N PRO A 257 -1.14 21.69 9.39
CA PRO A 257 0.02 21.62 10.27
C PRO A 257 -0.05 20.51 11.33
N THR A 258 -1.26 20.09 11.76
CA THR A 258 -1.44 19.02 12.76
C THR A 258 -1.25 17.61 12.20
N ARG A 259 -1.12 17.47 10.87
CA ARG A 259 -1.02 16.18 10.16
C ARG A 259 0.40 15.93 9.61
N SER A 260 1.44 16.51 10.21
CA SER A 260 2.82 16.47 9.69
C SER A 260 3.37 15.05 9.49
N GLU A 261 3.10 14.12 10.42
CA GLU A 261 3.51 12.72 10.32
C GLU A 261 2.83 11.97 9.17
N ASP A 262 1.57 12.32 8.89
CA ASP A 262 0.78 11.78 7.80
C ASP A 262 1.29 12.29 6.45
N LEU A 263 1.60 13.59 6.38
CA LEU A 263 2.19 14.22 5.20
C LEU A 263 3.58 13.66 4.89
N ALA A 264 4.37 13.29 5.91
CA ALA A 264 5.69 12.68 5.71
C ALA A 264 5.64 11.35 4.91
N ARG A 265 4.46 10.72 4.83
CA ARG A 265 4.23 9.46 4.09
C ARG A 265 3.95 9.69 2.60
N PHE A 266 3.88 10.93 2.13
CA PHE A 266 3.77 11.23 0.70
C PHE A 266 5.06 10.87 -0.06
N PRO A 267 4.97 10.60 -1.39
CA PRO A 267 6.11 10.14 -2.17
C PRO A 267 7.24 11.15 -2.14
N GLN A 268 8.49 10.66 -2.11
CA GLN A 268 9.67 11.49 -1.98
C GLN A 268 9.73 12.60 -3.03
N ALA A 269 9.47 12.27 -4.31
CA ALA A 269 9.46 13.28 -5.36
C ALA A 269 8.49 14.43 -5.10
N PHE A 270 7.28 14.14 -4.61
CA PHE A 270 6.31 15.19 -4.27
C PHE A 270 6.78 16.05 -3.09
N ARG A 271 7.41 15.43 -2.08
CA ARG A 271 7.95 16.13 -0.91
C ARG A 271 9.11 17.06 -1.23
N GLU A 272 10.02 16.64 -2.10
CA GLU A 272 11.19 17.42 -2.53
C GLU A 272 10.84 18.51 -3.56
N GLY A 273 9.80 18.28 -4.35
CA GLY A 273 9.39 19.18 -5.42
C GLY A 273 10.38 19.23 -6.60
N PRO A 274 10.05 19.99 -7.64
CA PRO A 274 10.79 19.96 -8.90
C PRO A 274 12.13 20.69 -8.86
N ALA A 275 12.29 21.73 -8.02
CA ALA A 275 13.54 22.50 -7.95
C ALA A 275 14.70 21.64 -7.40
N GLN A 276 14.45 20.86 -6.34
CA GLN A 276 15.44 19.95 -5.77
C GLN A 276 15.79 18.79 -6.74
N ARG A 277 14.84 18.42 -7.60
CA ARG A 277 14.96 17.30 -8.55
C ARG A 277 15.35 17.74 -9.97
N ALA A 278 15.60 19.04 -10.16
CA ALA A 278 15.80 19.68 -11.45
C ALA A 278 16.96 19.05 -12.25
N ALA A 279 18.12 18.87 -11.61
CA ALA A 279 19.31 18.30 -12.26
C ALA A 279 19.04 16.92 -12.87
N GLY A 280 18.34 16.05 -12.13
CA GLY A 280 17.96 14.73 -12.62
C GLY A 280 17.03 14.79 -13.84
N ASN A 281 16.12 15.76 -13.88
CA ASN A 281 15.14 15.96 -14.95
C ASN A 281 15.69 16.69 -16.19
N GLY A 282 16.97 17.02 -16.20
CA GLY A 282 17.62 17.81 -17.25
C GLY A 282 17.43 19.32 -17.12
N ASP A 283 16.88 19.81 -16.00
CA ASP A 283 16.68 21.24 -15.78
C ASP A 283 17.98 21.89 -15.24
N ALA A 284 18.95 22.07 -16.13
CA ALA A 284 20.27 22.65 -15.84
C ALA A 284 20.59 23.83 -16.76
N ALA A 285 21.67 24.57 -16.44
CA ALA A 285 22.13 25.74 -17.20
C ALA A 285 21.00 26.74 -17.49
N ASP A 286 20.69 26.96 -18.78
CA ASP A 286 19.61 27.85 -19.26
C ASP A 286 18.20 27.47 -18.75
N SER A 287 18.02 26.26 -18.22
CA SER A 287 16.77 25.75 -17.63
C SER A 287 16.85 25.59 -16.10
N ALA A 288 17.91 26.07 -15.45
CA ALA A 288 18.12 25.87 -14.02
C ALA A 288 17.02 26.56 -13.16
N PRO A 289 16.70 26.02 -11.96
CA PRO A 289 15.69 26.58 -11.07
C PRO A 289 15.87 28.05 -10.68
N ALA A 290 17.09 28.57 -10.73
CA ALA A 290 17.38 29.97 -10.47
C ALA A 290 16.81 30.92 -11.55
N LEU A 291 16.51 30.41 -12.75
CA LEU A 291 15.96 31.16 -13.88
C LEU A 291 14.45 30.95 -14.06
N TRP A 292 13.80 30.28 -13.11
CA TRP A 292 12.37 30.01 -13.17
C TRP A 292 11.56 31.21 -12.64
N ARG A 293 10.42 31.46 -13.29
CA ARG A 293 9.43 32.49 -12.93
C ARG A 293 8.61 32.09 -11.70
N PHE A 294 8.45 30.79 -11.48
CA PHE A 294 7.76 30.21 -10.32
C PHE A 294 8.29 28.82 -9.99
N GLY A 295 8.19 28.42 -8.72
CA GLY A 295 8.64 27.11 -8.24
C GLY A 295 10.16 26.91 -8.28
N GLY A 296 10.92 27.97 -8.53
CA GLY A 296 12.37 28.00 -8.56
C GLY A 296 12.99 28.29 -7.19
N SER A 297 14.30 28.07 -7.06
CA SER A 297 15.04 28.21 -5.80
C SER A 297 15.12 29.63 -5.24
N VAL A 298 14.86 30.64 -6.08
CA VAL A 298 14.86 32.07 -5.71
C VAL A 298 13.46 32.69 -5.71
N THR A 299 12.43 31.89 -6.04
CA THR A 299 11.04 32.37 -6.10
C THR A 299 10.36 32.19 -4.76
N ARG A 300 9.32 33.00 -4.48
CA ARG A 300 8.49 32.78 -3.29
C ARG A 300 7.78 31.41 -3.40
N PRO A 301 7.69 30.65 -2.29
CA PRO A 301 6.98 29.37 -2.26
C PRO A 301 5.54 29.47 -2.76
N VAL A 302 5.16 28.52 -3.63
CA VAL A 302 3.78 28.35 -4.08
C VAL A 302 3.15 27.23 -3.24
N HIS A 303 2.05 27.53 -2.56
CA HIS A 303 1.33 26.56 -1.72
C HIS A 303 0.11 25.97 -2.45
N VAL A 304 -0.67 26.83 -3.10
CA VAL A 304 -1.92 26.47 -3.77
C VAL A 304 -1.90 26.92 -5.22
N LEU A 305 -2.37 26.06 -6.12
CA LEU A 305 -2.62 26.40 -7.52
C LEU A 305 -4.13 26.40 -7.78
N LEU A 306 -4.68 27.54 -8.19
CA LEU A 306 -6.02 27.63 -8.76
C LEU A 306 -5.90 27.81 -10.27
N SER A 307 -6.48 26.89 -11.04
CA SER A 307 -6.46 26.97 -12.51
C SER A 307 -7.87 27.17 -13.03
N LEU A 308 -8.14 28.37 -13.56
CA LEU A 308 -9.41 28.72 -14.18
C LEU A 308 -9.30 28.57 -15.69
N TYR A 309 -10.30 27.96 -16.32
CA TYR A 309 -10.32 27.62 -17.75
C TYR A 309 -11.58 28.20 -18.43
N GLY A 310 -11.41 29.12 -19.38
CA GLY A 310 -12.49 29.77 -20.13
C GLY A 310 -12.89 29.01 -21.40
N LEU A 311 -14.19 28.83 -21.64
CA LEU A 311 -14.70 27.86 -22.63
C LEU A 311 -14.96 28.38 -24.05
N LYS A 312 -15.27 29.68 -24.27
CA LYS A 312 -15.47 30.27 -25.62
C LYS A 312 -15.20 31.79 -25.66
N PRO A 313 -14.74 32.36 -26.79
CA PRO A 313 -14.83 33.80 -27.06
C PRO A 313 -16.25 34.19 -27.57
N PRO A 314 -16.81 35.39 -27.26
CA PRO A 314 -16.23 36.51 -26.53
C PRO A 314 -16.88 36.65 -25.13
N ALA A 315 -16.36 35.94 -24.13
CA ALA A 315 -16.65 36.21 -22.71
C ALA A 315 -15.44 36.89 -22.03
N SER A 316 -14.70 37.75 -22.74
CA SER A 316 -13.46 38.35 -22.23
C SER A 316 -13.69 39.18 -20.96
N ALA A 317 -14.83 39.87 -20.86
CA ALA A 317 -15.22 40.63 -19.67
C ALA A 317 -15.59 39.71 -18.49
N ASP A 318 -16.43 38.69 -18.72
CA ASP A 318 -16.87 37.76 -17.67
C ASP A 318 -15.71 36.93 -17.12
N TYR A 319 -14.83 36.44 -18.01
CA TYR A 319 -13.66 35.66 -17.61
C TYR A 319 -12.65 36.50 -16.83
N ALA A 320 -12.36 37.72 -17.27
CA ALA A 320 -11.48 38.62 -16.51
C ALA A 320 -12.08 38.97 -15.14
N ALA A 321 -13.40 39.17 -15.08
CA ALA A 321 -14.12 39.37 -13.82
C ALA A 321 -14.09 38.13 -12.92
N ASP A 322 -14.18 36.91 -13.47
CA ASP A 322 -14.03 35.66 -12.72
C ASP A 322 -12.62 35.53 -12.14
N VAL A 323 -11.57 35.81 -12.92
CA VAL A 323 -10.19 35.82 -12.43
C VAL A 323 -10.02 36.86 -11.31
N ALA A 324 -10.56 38.07 -11.49
CA ALA A 324 -10.48 39.13 -10.49
C ALA A 324 -11.22 38.75 -9.20
N ARG A 325 -12.44 38.18 -9.31
CA ARG A 325 -13.21 37.68 -8.16
C ARG A 325 -12.48 36.57 -7.43
N LEU A 326 -11.91 35.61 -8.16
CA LEU A 326 -11.18 34.51 -7.56
C LEU A 326 -9.91 35.01 -6.83
N THR A 327 -9.19 35.96 -7.45
CA THR A 327 -8.01 36.60 -6.85
C THR A 327 -8.36 37.39 -5.59
N ALA A 328 -9.40 38.22 -5.64
CA ALA A 328 -9.86 38.99 -4.49
C ALA A 328 -10.40 38.10 -3.37
N GLY A 329 -11.14 37.04 -3.73
CA GLY A 329 -11.63 36.02 -2.81
C GLY A 329 -10.49 35.31 -2.07
N ALA A 330 -9.43 34.94 -2.79
CA ALA A 330 -8.23 34.35 -2.18
C ALA A 330 -7.59 35.31 -1.17
N ALA A 331 -7.35 36.56 -1.57
CA ALA A 331 -6.75 37.60 -0.71
C ALA A 331 -7.57 37.86 0.57
N ALA A 332 -8.89 37.85 0.47
CA ALA A 332 -9.78 38.04 1.61
C ALA A 332 -9.85 36.84 2.57
N ASN A 333 -9.37 35.66 2.17
CA ASN A 333 -9.53 34.40 2.90
C ASN A 333 -8.19 33.68 3.11
N GLY A 334 -7.16 34.41 3.54
CA GLY A 334 -5.92 33.81 4.02
C GLY A 334 -4.99 33.27 2.92
N LEU A 335 -5.12 33.73 1.68
CA LEU A 335 -4.25 33.35 0.56
C LEU A 335 -3.71 34.58 -0.18
N ALA A 336 -2.39 34.70 -0.29
CA ALA A 336 -1.73 35.79 -1.02
C ALA A 336 -1.30 35.35 -2.43
N LEU A 337 -1.55 36.19 -3.44
CA LEU A 337 -1.07 35.93 -4.81
C LEU A 337 0.46 36.04 -4.88
N VAL A 338 1.10 34.97 -5.30
CA VAL A 338 2.54 34.89 -5.51
C VAL A 338 2.90 35.20 -6.96
N HIS A 339 2.24 34.49 -7.87
CA HIS A 339 2.47 34.57 -9.31
C HIS A 339 1.17 34.28 -10.06
N SER A 340 1.05 34.79 -11.28
CA SER A 340 -0.04 34.43 -12.19
C SER A 340 0.52 34.22 -13.58
N GLU A 341 0.06 33.15 -14.24
CA GLU A 341 0.48 32.81 -15.59
C GLU A 341 -0.74 32.51 -16.46
N ASN A 342 -0.75 33.05 -17.67
CA ASN A 342 -1.84 32.88 -18.63
C ASN A 342 -1.42 31.93 -19.75
N ALA A 343 -2.38 31.11 -20.19
CA ALA A 343 -2.23 30.26 -21.36
C ALA A 343 -3.45 30.45 -22.27
N GLN A 344 -3.26 30.29 -23.57
CA GLN A 344 -4.28 30.49 -24.59
C GLN A 344 -4.09 29.49 -25.73
N ALA A 345 -5.17 28.84 -26.14
CA ALA A 345 -5.17 27.95 -27.30
C ALA A 345 -4.93 28.75 -28.59
N LEU A 346 -4.12 28.20 -29.48
CA LEU A 346 -3.98 28.70 -30.84
C LEU A 346 -5.00 28.02 -31.76
N GLU A 347 -5.17 28.55 -32.96
CA GLU A 347 -6.05 27.96 -33.98
C GLU A 347 -5.64 26.51 -34.29
N ASP A 348 -6.63 25.68 -34.57
CA ASP A 348 -6.48 24.26 -34.92
C ASP A 348 -5.66 23.40 -33.93
N ASP A 349 -5.64 23.78 -32.64
CA ASP A 349 -4.89 23.12 -31.57
C ASP A 349 -3.36 23.09 -31.82
N ARG A 350 -2.85 24.15 -32.46
CA ARG A 350 -1.41 24.31 -32.75
C ARG A 350 -0.60 24.80 -31.55
N ILE A 351 0.72 24.55 -31.59
CA ILE A 351 1.75 25.15 -30.73
C ILE A 351 2.64 26.10 -31.54
N TYR A 352 3.52 26.87 -30.89
CA TYR A 352 4.32 27.90 -31.58
C TYR A 352 5.38 27.36 -32.56
N PHE A 353 5.69 26.06 -32.54
CA PHE A 353 6.46 25.41 -33.60
C PHE A 353 5.62 25.10 -34.86
N ASP A 354 4.35 25.47 -34.87
CA ASP A 354 3.38 25.25 -35.95
C ASP A 354 3.00 23.77 -36.19
N TYR A 355 2.82 23.03 -35.09
CA TYR A 355 2.37 21.64 -35.09
C TYR A 355 1.10 21.48 -34.26
N ARG A 356 0.20 20.59 -34.70
CA ARG A 356 -0.96 20.19 -33.90
C ARG A 356 -0.55 19.32 -32.70
N ASP A 357 -1.01 19.67 -31.51
CA ASP A 357 -0.84 18.90 -30.27
C ASP A 357 -2.19 18.32 -29.78
N GLY A 358 -2.23 17.68 -28.60
CA GLY A 358 -3.45 17.14 -27.99
C GLY A 358 -3.97 15.84 -28.62
N ILE A 359 -3.23 15.24 -29.55
CA ILE A 359 -3.70 14.09 -30.35
C ILE A 359 -3.76 12.79 -29.51
N THR A 360 -2.61 12.42 -28.94
CA THR A 360 -2.44 11.15 -28.21
C THR A 360 -2.68 11.36 -26.72
N ASP A 361 -3.75 10.75 -26.20
CA ASP A 361 -4.02 10.62 -24.76
C ASP A 361 -4.29 9.14 -24.43
N PRO A 362 -3.91 8.64 -23.23
CA PRO A 362 -4.25 7.30 -22.79
C PRO A 362 -5.77 7.10 -22.73
N ARG A 363 -6.25 5.98 -23.27
CA ARG A 363 -7.63 5.53 -23.03
C ARG A 363 -7.69 4.90 -21.65
N ILE A 364 -8.60 5.33 -20.80
CA ILE A 364 -8.78 4.75 -19.46
C ILE A 364 -9.81 3.63 -19.55
N ALA A 365 -9.54 2.50 -18.90
CA ALA A 365 -10.43 1.34 -18.89
C ALA A 365 -11.82 1.73 -18.35
N GLY A 366 -12.89 1.35 -19.05
CA GLY A 366 -14.27 1.71 -18.70
C GLY A 366 -14.72 3.10 -19.15
N GLN A 367 -13.86 3.91 -19.80
CA GLN A 367 -14.25 5.20 -20.37
C GLN A 367 -14.88 5.04 -21.76
N ARG A 368 -16.07 5.62 -21.98
CA ARG A 368 -16.73 5.65 -23.29
C ARG A 368 -15.99 6.60 -24.24
N LEU A 369 -15.66 6.14 -25.44
CA LEU A 369 -15.03 6.97 -26.46
C LEU A 369 -16.05 7.91 -27.13
N PRO A 370 -15.65 9.14 -27.50
CA PRO A 370 -16.44 9.99 -28.39
C PRO A 370 -16.69 9.32 -29.74
N ALA A 371 -17.84 9.59 -30.36
CA ALA A 371 -18.17 9.08 -31.69
C ALA A 371 -17.12 9.54 -32.73
N GLY A 372 -16.70 8.63 -33.61
CA GLY A 372 -15.76 8.92 -34.70
C GLY A 372 -14.26 8.86 -34.34
N ARG A 373 -13.88 8.71 -33.06
CA ARG A 373 -12.47 8.57 -32.67
C ARG A 373 -11.96 7.15 -32.98
N ARG A 374 -10.89 7.02 -33.77
CA ARG A 374 -10.23 5.73 -34.02
C ARG A 374 -9.55 5.21 -32.75
N LEU A 375 -9.65 3.90 -32.52
CA LEU A 375 -9.03 3.23 -31.38
C LEU A 375 -7.50 3.27 -31.51
N SER A 376 -6.83 3.67 -30.43
CA SER A 376 -5.38 3.46 -30.27
C SER A 376 -5.08 1.97 -30.31
N MET A 377 -3.98 1.57 -30.97
CA MET A 377 -3.51 0.18 -30.95
C MET A 377 -2.91 -0.24 -29.60
N GLN A 378 -2.74 0.71 -28.68
CA GLN A 378 -2.32 0.43 -27.30
C GLN A 378 -3.49 0.04 -26.41
N PRO A 379 -3.28 -0.84 -25.42
CA PRO A 379 -4.31 -1.21 -24.45
C PRO A 379 -4.79 0.01 -23.64
N ALA A 380 -5.98 -0.11 -23.05
CA ALA A 380 -6.45 0.88 -22.08
C ALA A 380 -5.59 0.84 -20.82
N SER A 381 -5.28 2.02 -20.30
CA SER A 381 -4.67 2.20 -18.98
C SER A 381 -5.67 1.90 -17.87
N SER A 382 -5.19 1.32 -16.78
CA SER A 382 -5.93 1.22 -15.53
C SER A 382 -6.18 2.62 -14.95
N PRO A 383 -7.32 2.89 -14.30
CA PRO A 383 -7.50 4.12 -13.52
C PRO A 383 -6.39 4.38 -12.50
N GLY A 384 -5.81 3.33 -11.92
CA GLY A 384 -4.71 3.40 -10.96
C GLY A 384 -3.37 3.90 -11.52
N GLU A 385 -3.26 4.13 -12.83
CA GLU A 385 -2.12 4.83 -13.43
C GLU A 385 -2.23 6.35 -13.30
N PHE A 386 -3.41 6.88 -12.95
CA PHE A 386 -3.67 8.32 -12.86
C PHE A 386 -4.29 8.73 -11.52
N LEU A 387 -5.07 7.85 -10.89
CA LEU A 387 -5.76 8.11 -9.64
C LEU A 387 -5.16 7.32 -8.50
N LEU A 388 -5.10 7.92 -7.32
CA LEU A 388 -4.80 7.26 -6.05
C LEU A 388 -6.10 6.75 -5.44
N GLY A 389 -6.12 5.53 -4.92
CA GLY A 389 -7.29 5.05 -4.19
C GLY A 389 -7.22 3.56 -3.89
N PRO A 390 -7.90 3.11 -2.82
CA PRO A 390 -8.05 1.69 -2.56
C PRO A 390 -8.82 1.02 -3.70
N GLY A 391 -8.35 -0.14 -4.16
CA GLY A 391 -8.92 -0.86 -5.31
C GLY A 391 -8.54 -0.34 -6.69
N TYR A 392 -7.71 0.71 -6.82
CA TYR A 392 -7.15 1.12 -8.11
C TYR A 392 -5.83 0.40 -8.34
N ASP A 393 -5.82 -0.60 -9.23
CA ASP A 393 -4.60 -1.36 -9.51
C ASP A 393 -3.63 -0.55 -10.38
N SER A 394 -2.37 -0.53 -9.97
CA SER A 394 -1.28 -0.02 -10.78
C SER A 394 -0.69 -1.14 -11.63
N ILE A 395 -0.30 -0.79 -12.86
CA ILE A 395 0.43 -1.71 -13.75
C ILE A 395 1.87 -1.98 -13.27
N TYR A 396 2.33 -1.25 -12.26
CA TYR A 396 3.59 -1.52 -11.56
C TYR A 396 3.43 -2.49 -10.38
N GLY A 397 2.24 -3.07 -10.20
CA GLY A 397 1.90 -4.02 -9.15
C GLY A 397 1.34 -3.36 -7.88
N GLY A 398 0.26 -3.94 -7.35
CA GLY A 398 -0.42 -3.44 -6.15
C GLY A 398 -1.35 -2.25 -6.41
N GLU A 399 -1.90 -1.69 -5.34
CA GLU A 399 -2.74 -0.50 -5.43
C GLU A 399 -1.93 0.77 -5.71
N SER A 400 -2.55 1.69 -6.46
CA SER A 400 -2.01 3.01 -6.74
C SER A 400 -1.91 3.90 -5.50
N LEU A 401 -2.62 3.56 -4.42
CA LEU A 401 -2.47 4.18 -3.11
C LEU A 401 -1.41 3.41 -2.31
N PRO A 402 -0.23 4.00 -2.04
CA PRO A 402 0.74 3.35 -1.16
C PRO A 402 0.12 3.13 0.21
N ARG A 403 0.26 1.93 0.79
CA ARG A 403 -0.42 1.53 2.03
C ARG A 403 -0.18 2.44 3.25
N HIS A 404 0.92 3.18 3.22
CA HIS A 404 1.29 4.12 4.27
C HIS A 404 0.65 5.51 4.08
N MET A 405 0.15 5.83 2.89
CA MET A 405 -0.48 7.12 2.63
C MET A 405 -1.89 7.15 3.23
N PRO A 406 -2.26 8.19 4.00
CA PRO A 406 -3.59 8.30 4.60
C PRO A 406 -4.70 8.33 3.54
N PRO A 407 -5.65 7.37 3.54
CA PRO A 407 -6.68 7.31 2.50
C PRO A 407 -7.59 8.55 2.46
N ASP A 408 -7.83 9.19 3.59
CA ASP A 408 -8.62 10.43 3.69
C ASP A 408 -7.96 11.63 3.00
N LEU A 409 -6.63 11.64 2.89
CA LEU A 409 -5.88 12.69 2.18
C LEU A 409 -5.67 12.38 0.70
N ALA A 410 -5.67 11.10 0.33
CA ALA A 410 -5.16 10.65 -0.96
C ALA A 410 -6.22 10.04 -1.89
N ARG A 411 -7.34 9.53 -1.37
CA ARG A 411 -8.37 8.85 -2.17
C ARG A 411 -8.87 9.76 -3.30
N ASN A 412 -8.96 9.19 -4.49
CA ASN A 412 -9.32 9.84 -5.76
C ASN A 412 -8.42 11.03 -6.14
N GLY A 413 -7.28 11.19 -5.48
CA GLY A 413 -6.30 12.20 -5.80
C GLY A 413 -5.47 11.84 -7.03
N CYS A 414 -4.73 12.81 -7.56
CA CYS A 414 -3.86 12.66 -8.71
C CYS A 414 -2.62 13.55 -8.51
N PHE A 415 -1.44 13.07 -8.86
CA PHE A 415 -0.27 13.95 -8.92
C PHE A 415 -0.18 14.61 -10.29
N GLY A 416 0.51 15.74 -10.34
CA GLY A 416 0.82 16.40 -11.60
C GLY A 416 2.12 17.18 -11.57
N ALA A 417 2.79 17.25 -12.71
CA ALA A 417 3.89 18.16 -12.97
C ALA A 417 3.39 19.29 -13.89
N LEU A 418 3.36 20.52 -13.38
CA LEU A 418 3.12 21.72 -14.17
C LEU A 418 4.48 22.26 -14.64
N ARG A 419 4.63 22.60 -15.92
CA ARG A 419 5.87 23.14 -16.47
C ARG A 419 5.59 24.30 -17.42
N LEU A 420 6.28 25.41 -17.24
CA LEU A 420 6.37 26.47 -18.24
C LEU A 420 7.59 26.21 -19.12
N ILE A 421 7.36 25.96 -20.40
CA ILE A 421 8.39 25.54 -21.36
C ILE A 421 8.48 26.61 -22.46
N GLU A 422 9.56 27.39 -22.47
CA GLU A 422 9.87 28.35 -23.54
C GLU A 422 10.25 27.60 -24.82
N GLN A 423 9.75 28.08 -25.96
CA GLN A 423 10.01 27.55 -27.29
C GLN A 423 10.79 28.58 -28.11
N ASP A 424 11.99 28.20 -28.57
CA ASP A 424 12.84 29.04 -29.43
C ASP A 424 12.47 28.83 -30.90
N VAL A 425 11.39 29.49 -31.34
CA VAL A 425 10.81 29.30 -32.69
C VAL A 425 11.81 29.62 -33.79
N ALA A 426 12.54 30.72 -33.66
CA ALA A 426 13.55 31.13 -34.64
C ALA A 426 14.68 30.08 -34.75
N ARG A 427 15.15 29.55 -33.62
CA ARG A 427 16.14 28.47 -33.63
C ARG A 427 15.60 27.18 -34.24
N PHE A 428 14.34 26.84 -33.98
CA PHE A 428 13.69 25.67 -34.58
C PHE A 428 13.61 25.78 -36.11
N GLU A 429 13.24 26.95 -36.63
CA GLU A 429 13.23 27.23 -38.07
C GLU A 429 14.63 27.12 -38.68
N GLN A 430 15.65 27.67 -38.01
CA GLN A 430 17.05 27.58 -38.45
C GLN A 430 17.55 26.13 -38.48
N VAL A 431 17.28 25.34 -37.43
CA VAL A 431 17.70 23.94 -37.34
C VAL A 431 17.01 23.10 -38.42
N THR A 432 15.71 23.27 -38.62
CA THR A 432 14.96 22.49 -39.61
C THR A 432 15.36 22.84 -41.04
N ALA A 433 15.65 24.12 -41.33
CA ALA A 433 16.22 24.54 -42.61
C ALA A 433 17.64 23.98 -42.83
N GLY A 434 18.48 24.00 -41.80
CA GLY A 434 19.83 23.43 -41.85
C GLY A 434 19.83 21.91 -42.12
N LEU A 435 18.98 21.16 -41.42
CA LEU A 435 18.82 19.73 -41.64
C LEU A 435 18.29 19.41 -43.05
N ALA A 436 17.33 20.20 -43.53
CA ALA A 436 16.80 20.06 -44.89
C ALA A 436 17.87 20.34 -45.96
N ALA A 437 18.73 21.34 -45.74
CA ALA A 437 19.87 21.62 -46.63
C ALA A 437 20.93 20.50 -46.57
N GLN A 438 21.19 19.94 -45.39
CA GLN A 438 22.21 18.91 -45.19
C GLN A 438 21.79 17.53 -45.74
N PHE A 439 20.54 17.14 -45.55
CA PHE A 439 20.07 15.79 -45.87
C PHE A 439 19.07 15.74 -47.04
N GLY A 440 18.71 16.89 -47.61
CA GLY A 440 17.74 17.03 -48.69
C GLY A 440 16.29 17.01 -48.21
N GLY A 441 15.45 17.84 -48.84
CA GLY A 441 14.01 17.96 -48.53
C GLY A 441 13.60 19.39 -48.18
N ARG A 442 12.39 19.54 -47.65
CA ARG A 442 11.85 20.81 -47.13
C ARG A 442 12.05 20.88 -45.61
N PRO A 443 12.09 22.08 -45.02
CA PRO A 443 12.13 22.23 -43.55
C PRO A 443 11.02 21.46 -42.82
N SER A 444 9.83 21.36 -43.43
CA SER A 444 8.71 20.56 -42.89
C SER A 444 9.02 19.05 -42.80
N ASP A 445 9.83 18.51 -43.71
CA ASP A 445 10.23 17.10 -43.69
C ASP A 445 11.22 16.84 -42.54
N ALA A 446 12.14 17.77 -42.29
CA ALA A 446 13.07 17.72 -41.15
C ALA A 446 12.33 17.85 -39.82
N ALA A 447 11.44 18.83 -39.73
CA ALA A 447 10.62 19.05 -38.54
C ALA A 447 9.71 17.85 -38.22
N ALA A 448 9.11 17.21 -39.25
CA ALA A 448 8.33 16.00 -39.06
C ALA A 448 9.16 14.82 -38.53
N ARG A 449 10.44 14.71 -38.91
CA ARG A 449 11.38 13.71 -38.39
C ARG A 449 11.77 13.97 -36.93
N LEU A 450 12.00 15.22 -36.54
CA LEU A 450 12.30 15.59 -35.15
C LEU A 450 11.11 15.28 -34.23
N LEU A 451 9.88 15.57 -34.70
CA LEU A 451 8.67 15.41 -33.89
C LEU A 451 8.05 14.01 -33.97
N GLY A 452 8.20 13.32 -35.10
CA GLY A 452 7.58 12.03 -35.43
C GLY A 452 6.15 12.13 -36.00
N ARG A 453 5.69 13.36 -36.30
CA ARG A 453 4.40 13.65 -36.95
C ARG A 453 4.57 14.80 -37.93
N TRP A 454 3.75 14.81 -38.97
CA TRP A 454 3.58 15.94 -39.88
C TRP A 454 2.89 17.12 -39.18
N PRO A 455 2.99 18.37 -39.69
CA PRO A 455 2.39 19.56 -39.08
C PRO A 455 0.90 19.46 -38.75
N ASP A 456 0.15 18.76 -39.60
CA ASP A 456 -1.29 18.49 -39.45
C ASP A 456 -1.62 17.45 -38.35
N GLY A 457 -0.59 16.80 -37.80
CA GLY A 457 -0.68 15.77 -36.78
C GLY A 457 -0.64 14.33 -37.30
N GLN A 458 -0.54 14.08 -38.60
CA GLN A 458 -0.49 12.72 -39.12
C GLN A 458 0.82 12.01 -38.76
N PRO A 459 0.80 10.71 -38.39
CA PRO A 459 1.99 10.02 -37.92
C PRO A 459 2.97 9.70 -39.05
N LEU A 460 4.24 10.06 -38.84
CA LEU A 460 5.31 9.86 -39.83
C LEU A 460 5.53 8.38 -40.17
N SER A 461 5.27 7.48 -39.23
CA SER A 461 5.38 6.02 -39.45
C SER A 461 4.40 5.47 -40.50
N GLN A 462 3.26 6.14 -40.72
CA GLN A 462 2.25 5.73 -41.70
C GLN A 462 2.32 6.54 -43.02
N HIS A 463 2.87 7.75 -42.98
CA HIS A 463 2.94 8.65 -44.13
C HIS A 463 4.40 9.00 -44.46
N ARG A 464 4.94 8.38 -45.53
CA ARG A 464 6.34 8.58 -45.97
C ARG A 464 6.61 9.96 -46.59
N SER A 465 5.58 10.59 -47.11
CA SER A 465 5.59 11.96 -47.64
C SER A 465 4.46 12.74 -46.99
N ASP A 466 4.58 14.06 -47.02
CA ASP A 466 3.59 15.00 -46.51
C ASP A 466 2.20 14.70 -47.09
N PRO A 467 1.21 14.35 -46.25
CA PRO A 467 -0.12 14.00 -46.72
C PRO A 467 -0.96 15.22 -47.14
N GLY A 468 -0.47 16.45 -46.93
CA GLY A 468 -1.25 17.67 -47.09
C GLY A 468 -2.18 17.93 -45.90
N PRO A 469 -2.92 19.05 -45.88
CA PRO A 469 -3.76 19.43 -44.76
C PRO A 469 -4.94 18.47 -44.55
N LEU A 470 -5.26 18.18 -43.28
CA LEU A 470 -6.44 17.40 -42.94
C LEU A 470 -7.73 18.16 -43.29
N PRO A 471 -8.75 17.47 -43.85
CA PRO A 471 -10.07 18.06 -44.04
C PRO A 471 -10.69 18.51 -42.70
N PRO A 472 -11.52 19.57 -42.70
CA PRO A 472 -12.21 20.03 -41.49
C PRO A 472 -13.01 18.90 -40.81
N GLY A 473 -12.90 18.81 -39.48
CA GLY A 473 -13.60 17.80 -38.69
C GLY A 473 -12.95 16.41 -38.66
N ILE A 474 -11.90 16.16 -39.45
CA ILE A 474 -11.12 14.92 -39.39
C ILE A 474 -10.03 15.03 -38.32
N MET A 475 -10.00 14.04 -37.42
CA MET A 475 -8.99 13.96 -36.36
C MET A 475 -7.73 13.24 -36.86
N PRO A 476 -6.52 13.65 -36.43
CA PRO A 476 -5.28 12.97 -36.82
C PRO A 476 -5.24 11.51 -36.36
N ARG A 477 -4.56 10.65 -37.14
CA ARG A 477 -4.44 9.22 -36.84
C ARG A 477 -3.61 8.95 -35.59
N ASN A 478 -4.05 7.93 -34.84
CA ASN A 478 -3.35 7.41 -33.67
C ASN A 478 -3.34 5.86 -33.61
N ASP A 479 -3.94 5.23 -34.62
CA ASP A 479 -4.03 3.79 -34.88
C ASP A 479 -2.74 3.28 -35.56
N PHE A 480 -1.58 3.40 -34.89
CA PHE A 480 -0.28 2.93 -35.39
C PHE A 480 0.61 2.36 -34.28
N ASP A 481 1.66 1.62 -34.63
CA ASP A 481 2.70 1.12 -33.72
C ASP A 481 4.06 1.10 -34.44
N TYR A 482 5.16 0.92 -33.70
CA TYR A 482 6.53 0.89 -34.23
C TYR A 482 7.12 -0.53 -34.34
N ALA A 483 6.51 -1.52 -33.67
CA ALA A 483 6.92 -2.93 -33.69
C ALA A 483 5.73 -3.82 -34.06
N PRO A 484 5.95 -5.03 -34.64
CA PRO A 484 4.84 -5.88 -35.06
C PRO A 484 3.96 -6.28 -33.88
N ASN A 485 2.65 -6.15 -34.08
CA ASN A 485 1.69 -7.07 -33.49
C ASN A 485 1.71 -8.33 -34.38
N TRP A 486 1.73 -9.52 -33.78
CA TRP A 486 1.78 -10.80 -34.50
C TRP A 486 0.57 -11.01 -35.44
N GLU A 487 -0.46 -10.17 -35.32
CA GLU A 487 -1.68 -10.15 -36.15
C GLU A 487 -1.59 -9.37 -37.49
N TYR A 488 -0.53 -8.59 -37.75
CA TYR A 488 -0.40 -7.81 -39.02
C TYR A 488 0.98 -7.98 -39.69
N PRO A 489 1.31 -9.18 -40.20
CA PRO A 489 2.61 -9.47 -40.82
C PRO A 489 2.89 -8.72 -42.14
N GLY A 490 1.94 -7.91 -42.64
CA GLY A 490 2.05 -7.18 -43.91
C GLY A 490 2.35 -5.68 -43.83
N GLU A 491 2.29 -5.04 -42.66
CA GLU A 491 2.61 -3.61 -42.55
C GLU A 491 4.12 -3.37 -42.39
N PRO A 492 4.75 -2.46 -43.17
CA PRO A 492 6.20 -2.48 -43.26
C PRO A 492 6.85 -1.83 -42.03
N LEU A 493 7.58 -2.69 -41.31
CA LEU A 493 8.33 -2.53 -40.08
C LEU A 493 9.05 -1.18 -39.94
N ASP A 494 8.91 -0.53 -38.77
CA ASP A 494 9.69 0.66 -38.38
C ASP A 494 10.46 0.45 -37.06
N HIS A 495 10.81 -0.81 -36.75
CA HIS A 495 11.55 -1.16 -35.54
C HIS A 495 12.88 -0.41 -35.45
N ASP A 496 13.61 -0.34 -36.56
CA ASP A 496 14.95 0.24 -36.65
C ASP A 496 14.93 1.77 -36.88
N GLY A 497 13.75 2.40 -36.83
CA GLY A 497 13.59 3.84 -37.03
C GLY A 497 13.85 4.31 -38.46
N ARG A 498 13.61 3.45 -39.46
CA ARG A 498 13.80 3.77 -40.89
C ARG A 498 12.77 4.77 -41.42
N ARG A 499 11.57 4.83 -40.84
CA ARG A 499 10.50 5.76 -41.20
C ARG A 499 10.41 6.91 -40.19
N CYS A 500 10.13 6.58 -38.93
CA CYS A 500 10.13 7.52 -37.82
C CYS A 500 11.41 7.33 -37.00
N PRO A 501 12.32 8.32 -36.95
CA PRO A 501 13.56 8.22 -36.17
C PRO A 501 13.33 7.75 -34.74
N LEU A 502 14.27 6.96 -34.20
CA LEU A 502 14.20 6.45 -32.82
C LEU A 502 14.18 7.58 -31.78
N ASP A 503 14.87 8.67 -32.10
CA ASP A 503 15.00 9.87 -31.27
C ASP A 503 13.76 10.79 -31.37
N ALA A 504 12.84 10.57 -32.31
CA ALA A 504 11.72 11.46 -32.54
C ALA A 504 10.87 11.70 -31.28
N HIS A 505 10.41 12.93 -31.07
CA HIS A 505 9.74 13.38 -29.85
C HIS A 505 8.60 12.44 -29.39
N ILE A 506 7.65 12.12 -30.29
CA ILE A 506 6.52 11.25 -29.94
C ILE A 506 6.90 9.77 -29.72
N ARG A 507 8.09 9.35 -30.19
CA ARG A 507 8.62 7.99 -30.03
C ARG A 507 9.39 7.86 -28.72
N ARG A 508 10.10 8.91 -28.29
CA ARG A 508 10.73 8.97 -26.96
C ARG A 508 9.70 9.13 -25.86
N THR A 509 8.76 10.06 -25.99
CA THR A 509 7.73 10.29 -24.96
C THR A 509 6.68 9.16 -24.88
N ASN A 510 6.57 8.32 -25.91
CA ASN A 510 5.73 7.11 -25.92
C ASN A 510 6.25 6.08 -26.94
N ALA A 511 7.10 5.17 -26.47
CA ALA A 511 7.73 4.13 -27.30
C ALA A 511 6.75 3.10 -27.88
N ARG A 512 5.47 3.09 -27.48
CA ARG A 512 4.48 2.08 -27.90
C ARG A 512 5.01 0.64 -27.69
N SER A 513 4.98 -0.20 -28.73
CA SER A 513 5.54 -1.56 -28.70
C SER A 513 7.03 -1.64 -29.04
N HIS A 514 7.70 -0.52 -29.33
CA HIS A 514 9.16 -0.49 -29.52
C HIS A 514 9.88 -0.85 -28.22
N ARG A 515 11.03 -1.53 -28.33
CA ARG A 515 11.87 -1.90 -27.18
C ARG A 515 12.66 -0.67 -26.71
N ALA A 516 12.10 0.08 -25.76
CA ALA A 516 12.83 1.05 -24.93
C ALA A 516 13.04 0.46 -23.52
N PRO A 517 14.01 0.93 -22.71
CA PRO A 517 14.13 0.51 -21.32
C PRO A 517 12.78 0.65 -20.57
N GLY A 518 12.31 -0.45 -19.96
CA GLY A 518 10.98 -0.59 -19.37
C GLY A 518 9.98 -1.44 -20.18
N VAL A 519 8.80 -1.71 -19.61
CA VAL A 519 7.76 -2.57 -20.22
C VAL A 519 6.94 -1.78 -21.26
N ARG A 520 6.59 -2.42 -22.39
CA ARG A 520 5.74 -1.85 -23.46
C ARG A 520 4.43 -1.30 -22.89
N HIS A 521 4.05 -0.07 -23.26
CA HIS A 521 2.84 0.62 -22.78
C HIS A 521 2.82 0.95 -21.26
N THR A 522 3.93 0.69 -20.56
CA THR A 522 4.29 0.95 -19.15
C THR A 522 3.93 2.27 -18.49
N ARG A 523 4.11 3.37 -19.22
CA ARG A 523 4.44 4.67 -18.61
C ARG A 523 3.65 5.75 -19.33
N ARG A 524 2.41 5.94 -18.90
CA ARG A 524 1.42 6.80 -19.56
C ARG A 524 1.20 8.05 -18.74
N LEU A 525 1.05 9.20 -19.40
CA LEU A 525 0.70 10.47 -18.77
C LEU A 525 -0.56 11.02 -19.44
N LEU A 526 -1.45 11.62 -18.66
CA LEU A 526 -2.50 12.48 -19.20
C LEU A 526 -1.92 13.88 -19.37
N ARG A 527 -2.17 14.51 -20.52
CA ARG A 527 -1.60 15.85 -20.83
C ARG A 527 -2.69 16.89 -20.95
N ARG A 528 -2.54 18.02 -20.27
CA ARG A 528 -3.46 19.16 -20.26
C ARG A 528 -2.73 20.47 -20.55
N GLY A 529 -1.80 20.41 -21.51
CA GLY A 529 -0.99 21.57 -21.89
C GLY A 529 -1.77 22.60 -22.72
N MET A 530 -1.33 23.85 -22.67
CA MET A 530 -1.86 24.96 -23.47
C MET A 530 -0.73 25.95 -23.82
N PRO A 531 -0.71 26.53 -25.04
CA PRO A 531 0.29 27.53 -25.42
C PRO A 531 0.29 28.74 -24.48
N ALA A 532 1.47 29.30 -24.22
CA ALA A 532 1.66 30.43 -23.32
C ALA A 532 2.56 31.49 -23.97
N GLN A 533 2.29 32.76 -23.68
CA GLN A 533 3.11 33.89 -24.11
C GLN A 533 3.25 34.87 -22.95
N TRP A 534 4.46 35.37 -22.73
CA TRP A 534 4.76 36.31 -21.66
C TRP A 534 5.85 37.29 -22.05
N LYS A 535 5.94 38.39 -21.29
CA LYS A 535 7.04 39.36 -21.39
C LYS A 535 8.18 39.01 -20.46
N ASP A 536 9.39 39.13 -20.96
CA ASP A 536 10.65 39.01 -20.23
C ASP A 536 11.53 40.22 -20.55
N GLY A 537 11.40 41.28 -19.74
CA GLY A 537 11.79 42.63 -20.14
C GLY A 537 10.98 43.10 -21.35
N GLU A 538 11.68 43.57 -22.40
CA GLU A 538 11.05 43.97 -23.66
C GLU A 538 10.76 42.78 -24.60
N ALA A 539 11.37 41.62 -24.35
CA ALA A 539 11.27 40.45 -25.24
C ALA A 539 9.93 39.72 -25.07
N ASP A 540 9.28 39.41 -26.20
CA ASP A 540 8.14 38.51 -26.25
C ASP A 540 8.60 37.06 -26.28
N ARG A 541 8.30 36.32 -25.20
CA ARG A 541 8.61 34.90 -25.06
C ARG A 541 7.38 34.07 -25.36
N LYS A 542 7.57 32.98 -26.10
CA LYS A 542 6.52 32.05 -26.53
C LYS A 542 6.84 30.67 -26.00
N GLY A 543 5.82 29.88 -25.70
CA GLY A 543 6.03 28.55 -25.14
C GLY A 543 4.75 27.78 -24.86
N LEU A 544 4.86 26.83 -23.94
CA LEU A 544 3.80 25.93 -23.52
C LEU A 544 3.71 25.90 -21.99
N MET A 545 2.49 26.08 -21.46
CA MET A 545 2.15 25.70 -20.10
C MET A 545 1.72 24.22 -20.12
N GLY A 546 2.64 23.30 -19.86
CA GLY A 546 2.40 21.86 -19.84
C GLY A 546 1.90 21.40 -18.47
N LEU A 547 0.84 20.59 -18.44
CA LEU A 547 0.38 19.89 -17.24
C LEU A 547 0.34 18.38 -17.52
N PHE A 548 1.14 17.62 -16.77
CA PHE A 548 1.30 16.17 -16.92
C PHE A 548 0.78 15.47 -15.67
N LEU A 549 -0.27 14.65 -15.80
CA LEU A 549 -0.98 14.03 -14.69
C LEU A 549 -0.71 12.52 -14.60
N CYS A 550 -0.49 12.02 -13.39
CA CYS A 550 -0.13 10.63 -13.10
C CYS A 550 -0.42 10.23 -11.64
N ALA A 551 -0.42 8.93 -11.36
CA ALA A 551 -0.47 8.40 -10.00
C ALA A 551 0.92 8.35 -9.33
N ASP A 552 2.02 8.33 -10.10
CA ASP A 552 3.39 8.26 -9.58
C ASP A 552 4.35 9.16 -10.38
N LEU A 553 4.82 10.24 -9.75
CA LEU A 553 5.73 11.21 -10.37
C LEU A 553 7.07 10.57 -10.79
N GLU A 554 7.64 9.70 -9.96
CA GLU A 554 8.97 9.12 -10.23
C GLU A 554 8.87 8.06 -11.31
N ARG A 555 7.89 7.15 -11.18
CA ARG A 555 7.72 6.04 -12.12
C ARG A 555 7.15 6.50 -13.44
N GLN A 556 6.40 7.60 -13.52
CA GLN A 556 5.82 8.04 -14.79
C GLN A 556 6.51 9.29 -15.32
N PHE A 557 6.30 10.45 -14.69
CA PHE A 557 6.76 11.72 -15.22
C PHE A 557 8.29 11.81 -15.29
N GLU A 558 8.98 11.59 -14.18
CA GLU A 558 10.44 11.67 -14.13
C GLU A 558 11.08 10.54 -14.91
N PHE A 559 10.55 9.32 -14.86
CA PHE A 559 11.09 8.24 -15.68
C PHE A 559 11.08 8.62 -17.17
N ILE A 560 9.96 9.10 -17.70
CA ILE A 560 9.87 9.56 -19.09
C ILE A 560 10.88 10.69 -19.32
N GLN A 561 10.94 11.67 -18.43
CA GLN A 561 11.85 12.80 -18.57
C GLN A 561 13.33 12.36 -18.57
N ARG A 562 13.75 11.52 -17.63
CA ARG A 562 15.15 11.12 -17.40
C ARG A 562 15.61 10.04 -18.36
N GLN A 563 14.83 8.97 -18.47
CA GLN A 563 15.23 7.78 -19.23
C GLN A 563 14.90 7.90 -20.70
N TRP A 564 13.77 8.52 -21.05
CA TRP A 564 13.35 8.57 -22.44
C TRP A 564 13.68 9.90 -23.11
N VAL A 565 13.38 11.03 -22.47
CA VAL A 565 13.59 12.35 -23.06
C VAL A 565 15.05 12.77 -22.98
N GLN A 566 15.67 12.75 -21.80
CA GLN A 566 17.10 13.04 -21.67
C GLN A 566 17.96 11.94 -22.26
N GLY A 567 17.42 10.73 -22.45
CA GLY A 567 18.07 9.59 -23.11
C GLY A 567 18.68 8.55 -22.19
N GLY A 568 18.83 8.88 -20.90
CA GLY A 568 19.20 7.94 -19.83
C GLY A 568 20.28 6.93 -20.24
N GLU A 569 20.02 5.67 -19.91
CA GLU A 569 20.91 4.54 -20.24
C GLU A 569 20.88 4.16 -21.73
N SER A 570 19.82 4.53 -22.47
CA SER A 570 19.71 4.22 -23.90
C SER A 570 20.63 5.07 -24.79
N GLY A 571 21.17 6.18 -24.27
CA GLY A 571 21.97 7.15 -25.02
C GLY A 571 21.21 7.96 -26.09
N LEU A 572 19.97 7.58 -26.42
CA LEU A 572 19.10 8.23 -27.40
C LEU A 572 18.26 9.33 -26.75
N SER A 573 18.47 10.59 -27.10
CA SER A 573 17.76 11.72 -26.50
C SER A 573 16.71 12.30 -27.45
N ASP A 574 15.65 12.83 -26.87
CA ASP A 574 14.63 13.60 -27.57
C ASP A 574 15.21 14.95 -28.07
N PRO A 575 15.12 15.28 -29.36
CA PRO A 575 15.71 16.51 -29.91
C PRO A 575 14.90 17.77 -29.59
N ILE A 576 13.66 17.63 -29.12
CA ILE A 576 12.76 18.76 -28.81
C ILE A 576 12.78 19.05 -27.31
N ALA A 577 12.54 18.03 -26.49
CA ALA A 577 12.37 18.15 -25.04
C ALA A 577 13.61 17.70 -24.24
N GLY A 578 14.68 17.24 -24.88
CA GLY A 578 15.98 17.05 -24.24
C GLY A 578 16.57 18.39 -23.80
N LEU A 579 16.90 18.53 -22.52
CA LEU A 579 17.22 19.82 -21.88
C LEU A 579 18.71 19.91 -21.51
N ARG A 580 19.58 19.40 -22.38
CA ARG A 580 21.02 19.31 -22.11
C ARG A 580 21.71 20.66 -22.31
N SER A 581 22.82 20.90 -21.59
CA SER A 581 23.72 22.02 -21.87
C SER A 581 24.54 21.73 -23.13
N GLY A 582 24.15 22.30 -24.27
CA GLY A 582 24.84 22.13 -25.55
C GLY A 582 24.05 21.30 -26.56
N THR A 583 24.69 20.89 -27.66
CA THR A 583 24.05 20.11 -28.72
C THR A 583 23.99 18.62 -28.37
N ALA A 584 22.99 17.91 -28.92
CA ALA A 584 22.82 16.48 -28.76
C ALA A 584 22.69 15.78 -30.13
N PRO A 585 23.26 14.57 -30.30
CA PRO A 585 23.17 13.87 -31.57
C PRO A 585 21.74 13.40 -31.84
N PHE A 586 21.22 13.71 -33.01
CA PHE A 586 19.96 13.22 -33.56
C PHE A 586 20.24 12.29 -34.74
N ARG A 587 19.71 11.07 -34.71
CA ARG A 587 19.85 10.13 -35.83
C ARG A 587 18.80 10.44 -36.89
N TRP A 588 19.26 11.03 -37.98
CA TRP A 588 18.43 11.26 -39.17
C TRP A 588 18.05 9.94 -39.85
N SER A 589 19.01 9.01 -39.93
CA SER A 589 18.86 7.65 -40.45
C SER A 589 19.85 6.71 -39.73
N PRO A 590 19.81 5.39 -39.95
CA PRO A 590 20.77 4.46 -39.34
C PRO A 590 22.25 4.79 -39.62
N THR A 591 22.55 5.57 -40.67
CA THR A 591 23.92 5.91 -41.09
C THR A 591 24.20 7.41 -41.08
N GLN A 592 23.23 8.25 -40.72
CA GLN A 592 23.35 9.72 -40.76
C GLN A 592 22.85 10.32 -39.45
N SER A 593 23.63 11.25 -38.89
CA SER A 593 23.28 12.01 -37.69
C SER A 593 23.65 13.47 -37.83
N ALA A 594 22.99 14.32 -37.05
CA ALA A 594 23.33 15.72 -36.89
C ALA A 594 23.15 16.15 -35.43
N ASP A 595 23.95 17.11 -34.99
CA ASP A 595 23.87 17.65 -33.65
C ASP A 595 22.81 18.75 -33.57
N ILE A 596 21.86 18.60 -32.65
CA ILE A 596 20.72 19.50 -32.47
C ILE A 596 20.94 20.35 -31.22
N PRO A 597 20.88 21.69 -31.31
CA PRO A 597 20.95 22.55 -30.13
C PRO A 597 19.64 22.51 -29.34
N PRO A 598 19.62 22.95 -28.07
CA PRO A 598 18.40 23.00 -27.28
C PRO A 598 17.38 23.94 -27.93
N LEU A 599 16.17 23.43 -28.15
CA LEU A 599 15.06 24.13 -28.79
C LEU A 599 14.03 24.66 -27.79
N VAL A 600 14.05 24.11 -26.57
CA VAL A 600 13.16 24.52 -25.48
C VAL A 600 13.91 24.75 -24.19
N ARG A 601 13.36 25.58 -23.30
CA ARG A 601 13.91 25.86 -21.97
C ARG A 601 12.83 25.83 -20.90
N THR A 602 13.15 25.29 -19.73
CA THR A 602 12.22 25.33 -18.60
C THR A 602 12.29 26.67 -17.88
N ARG A 603 11.13 27.31 -17.70
CA ARG A 603 10.97 28.62 -17.04
C ARG A 603 10.09 28.58 -15.80
N GLY A 604 9.63 27.41 -15.39
CA GLY A 604 8.85 27.24 -14.18
C GLY A 604 8.40 25.80 -14.06
N SER A 605 8.31 25.30 -12.83
CA SER A 605 7.86 23.94 -12.57
C SER A 605 7.22 23.82 -11.20
N LEU A 606 6.13 23.05 -11.08
CA LEU A 606 5.51 22.69 -9.81
C LEU A 606 5.16 21.20 -9.81
N TYR A 607 5.41 20.52 -8.69
CA TYR A 607 4.81 19.23 -8.39
C TYR A 607 3.59 19.44 -7.52
N LEU A 608 2.48 18.88 -7.99
CA LEU A 608 1.14 19.20 -7.54
C LEU A 608 0.43 17.93 -7.12
N PHE A 609 -0.39 18.04 -6.09
CA PHE A 609 -1.38 17.05 -5.70
C PHE A 609 -2.77 17.65 -5.91
N PHE A 610 -3.53 17.05 -6.82
CA PHE A 610 -4.94 17.34 -7.04
C PHE A 610 -5.74 16.43 -6.11
N PRO A 611 -6.32 16.94 -5.01
CA PRO A 611 -7.11 16.12 -4.10
C PRO A 611 -8.43 15.69 -4.73
N GLY A 612 -9.03 14.64 -4.17
CA GLY A 612 -10.44 14.34 -4.37
C GLY A 612 -11.32 15.52 -3.88
N ILE A 613 -12.48 15.70 -4.49
CA ILE A 613 -13.41 16.80 -4.17
C ILE A 613 -13.95 16.67 -2.73
N SER A 614 -14.14 15.45 -2.25
CA SER A 614 -14.51 15.13 -0.86
C SER A 614 -13.44 15.58 0.13
N MET A 615 -12.16 15.31 -0.15
CA MET A 615 -11.03 15.81 0.65
C MET A 615 -11.01 17.35 0.64
N LEU A 616 -11.17 17.97 -0.53
CA LEU A 616 -11.21 19.43 -0.66
C LEU A 616 -12.34 20.04 0.19
N ARG A 617 -13.55 19.49 0.12
CA ARG A 617 -14.71 19.92 0.93
C ARG A 617 -14.51 19.65 2.43
N GLY A 618 -13.77 18.60 2.77
CA GLY A 618 -13.46 18.19 4.13
C GLY A 618 -12.31 18.95 4.78
N LEU A 619 -11.58 19.80 4.04
CA LEU A 619 -10.41 20.53 4.54
C LEU A 619 -10.58 21.13 5.95
N PRO A 620 -11.69 21.82 6.30
CA PRO A 620 -11.87 22.39 7.63
C PRO A 620 -11.86 21.37 8.78
N ALA A 621 -12.26 20.12 8.51
CA ALA A 621 -12.31 19.04 9.49
C ALA A 621 -11.06 18.13 9.47
N LEU A 622 -10.22 18.23 8.45
CA LEU A 622 -9.04 17.37 8.24
C LEU A 622 -7.84 17.77 9.10
N ASP A 623 -7.71 19.04 9.47
CA ASP A 623 -6.68 19.55 10.41
C ASP A 623 -7.12 19.38 11.87
N ARG A 624 -7.56 18.17 12.21
CA ARG A 624 -7.73 17.72 13.58
C ARG A 624 -6.59 16.76 13.89
N PRO A 625 -6.04 16.77 15.11
CA PRO A 625 -5.10 15.74 15.50
C PRO A 625 -5.76 14.38 15.25
N GLY A 626 -5.11 13.53 14.45
CA GLY A 626 -5.40 12.10 14.52
C GLY A 626 -5.25 11.64 15.97
N PRO A 627 -5.82 10.49 16.38
CA PRO A 627 -5.51 9.97 17.69
C PRO A 627 -3.99 9.88 17.81
N GLU A 628 -3.39 10.76 18.62
CA GLU A 628 -1.97 10.70 18.93
C GLU A 628 -1.71 9.26 19.34
N LEU A 629 -0.86 8.56 18.59
CA LEU A 629 -0.07 7.53 19.25
C LEU A 629 0.69 8.29 20.31
N PRO A 630 0.43 8.05 21.61
CA PRO A 630 1.05 8.85 22.63
C PRO A 630 2.56 8.79 22.38
N PRO A 631 3.27 9.93 22.50
CA PRO A 631 4.72 9.89 22.50
C PRO A 631 5.13 8.77 23.44
N VAL A 632 6.09 7.94 23.02
CA VAL A 632 6.66 6.90 23.87
C VAL A 632 7.28 7.64 25.05
N ALA A 633 6.48 7.89 26.08
CA ALA A 633 6.97 8.42 27.34
C ALA A 633 8.05 7.44 27.76
N THR A 634 9.26 7.93 27.97
CA THR A 634 10.33 7.12 28.55
C THR A 634 9.78 6.55 29.86
N TRP A 635 9.72 5.22 29.93
CA TRP A 635 9.33 4.58 31.17
C TRP A 635 10.40 4.94 32.21
N PRO A 636 10.04 5.33 33.44
CA PRO A 636 11.03 5.41 34.49
C PRO A 636 11.47 3.98 34.82
N GLU A 637 12.78 3.73 34.90
CA GLU A 637 13.44 2.50 35.39
C GLU A 637 12.61 1.76 36.48
N PRO A 638 12.79 0.45 36.75
CA PRO A 638 12.09 -0.30 37.81
C PRO A 638 11.89 0.46 39.15
N GLN A 639 12.82 1.35 39.47
CA GLN A 639 12.79 2.34 40.55
C GLN A 639 11.56 3.29 40.54
N GLY A 640 11.05 3.69 39.37
CA GLY A 640 9.86 4.52 39.20
C GLY A 640 8.53 3.79 39.44
N LEU A 641 8.41 2.54 38.99
CA LEU A 641 7.27 1.67 39.31
C LEU A 641 7.19 1.40 40.82
N GLU A 642 8.35 1.12 41.43
CA GLU A 642 8.48 0.99 42.87
C GLU A 642 8.02 2.27 43.59
N ARG A 643 8.44 3.44 43.13
CA ARG A 643 8.04 4.73 43.71
C ARG A 643 6.52 4.92 43.66
N VAL A 644 5.88 4.64 42.52
CA VAL A 644 4.42 4.73 42.37
C VAL A 644 3.71 3.78 43.33
N LEU A 645 4.16 2.52 43.40
CA LEU A 645 3.59 1.54 44.32
C LEU A 645 3.75 1.98 45.78
N ARG A 646 4.93 2.47 46.18
CA ARG A 646 5.20 2.98 47.54
C ARG A 646 4.28 4.14 47.90
N VAL A 647 4.17 5.14 47.03
CA VAL A 647 3.32 6.33 47.25
C VAL A 647 1.85 5.93 47.39
N ARG A 648 1.33 5.08 46.49
CA ARG A 648 -0.08 4.66 46.54
C ARG A 648 -0.37 3.72 47.73
N ALA A 649 0.56 2.85 48.11
CA ALA A 649 0.40 1.98 49.26
C ALA A 649 0.41 2.74 50.60
N GLN A 650 1.23 3.79 50.73
CA GLN A 650 1.25 4.66 51.91
C GLN A 650 -0.07 5.42 52.12
N ALA A 651 -0.85 5.62 51.05
CA ALA A 651 -2.17 6.25 51.13
C ALA A 651 -3.26 5.32 51.70
N ILE A 652 -3.00 4.02 51.87
CA ILE A 652 -3.97 3.05 52.41
C ILE A 652 -4.02 3.19 53.94
N ARG A 653 -5.07 3.85 54.46
CA ARG A 653 -5.24 4.09 55.90
C ARG A 653 -5.48 2.78 56.66
N GLY A 654 -4.78 2.60 57.79
CA GLY A 654 -5.01 1.48 58.71
C GLY A 654 -4.19 0.22 58.44
N LEU A 655 -3.34 0.20 57.41
CA LEU A 655 -2.40 -0.89 57.17
C LEU A 655 -1.11 -0.70 58.01
N PRO A 656 -0.67 -1.68 58.82
CA PRO A 656 0.56 -1.54 59.59
C PRO A 656 1.78 -1.28 58.69
N PRO A 657 2.62 -0.27 58.97
CA PRO A 657 3.76 0.10 58.11
C PRO A 657 4.66 -1.08 57.77
N ARG A 658 4.96 -1.95 58.74
CA ARG A 658 5.76 -3.17 58.54
C ARG A 658 5.17 -4.16 57.53
N ILE A 659 3.84 -4.31 57.48
CA ILE A 659 3.16 -5.20 56.54
C ILE A 659 3.19 -4.59 55.13
N SER A 660 2.95 -3.28 55.04
CA SER A 660 3.01 -2.55 53.75
C SER A 660 4.42 -2.55 53.16
N GLU A 661 5.44 -2.27 53.96
CA GLU A 661 6.85 -2.25 53.53
C GLU A 661 7.33 -3.63 53.12
N PHE A 662 7.01 -4.68 53.88
CA PHE A 662 7.36 -6.05 53.53
C PHE A 662 6.71 -6.49 52.21
N ALA A 663 5.41 -6.22 52.03
CA ALA A 663 4.69 -6.59 50.81
C ALA A 663 5.24 -5.84 49.58
N ILE A 664 5.57 -4.55 49.73
CA ILE A 664 6.20 -3.74 48.69
C ILE A 664 7.59 -4.26 48.37
N GLU A 665 8.44 -4.51 49.37
CA GLU A 665 9.78 -5.07 49.15
C GLU A 665 9.73 -6.43 48.46
N TRP A 666 8.78 -7.29 48.83
CA TRP A 666 8.60 -8.57 48.16
C TRP A 666 8.23 -8.39 46.69
N LEU A 667 7.26 -7.52 46.38
CA LEU A 667 6.85 -7.18 45.00
C LEU A 667 8.01 -6.61 44.18
N VAL A 668 8.77 -5.68 44.77
CA VAL A 668 9.94 -5.11 44.12
C VAL A 668 10.95 -6.22 43.82
N ARG A 669 11.34 -7.02 44.83
CA ARG A 669 12.36 -8.09 44.68
C ARG A 669 11.97 -9.23 43.73
N HIS A 670 10.69 -9.62 43.70
CA HIS A 670 10.26 -10.85 42.99
C HIS A 670 9.53 -10.58 41.67
N VAL A 671 9.09 -9.34 41.43
CA VAL A 671 8.26 -8.97 40.28
C VAL A 671 8.90 -7.85 39.47
N LEU A 672 9.32 -6.76 40.11
CA LEU A 672 9.81 -5.56 39.39
C LEU A 672 11.33 -5.57 39.12
N SER A 673 12.14 -6.19 40.00
CA SER A 673 13.60 -6.25 39.87
C SER A 673 14.12 -7.58 39.33
N SER A 674 13.28 -8.62 39.25
CA SER A 674 13.68 -9.92 38.73
C SER A 674 13.87 -9.83 37.21
N GLY A 675 14.87 -10.53 36.66
CA GLY A 675 15.19 -10.59 35.24
C GLY A 675 14.07 -11.12 34.33
N TRP A 676 12.85 -11.33 34.83
CA TRP A 676 11.67 -11.76 34.09
C TRP A 676 11.22 -10.75 33.02
N VAL A 677 11.18 -9.45 33.32
CA VAL A 677 10.89 -8.41 32.31
C VAL A 677 12.03 -8.32 31.29
N ALA A 678 13.28 -8.41 31.76
CA ALA A 678 14.48 -8.38 30.91
C ALA A 678 14.61 -9.62 30.01
N GLU A 679 14.27 -10.82 30.47
CA GLU A 679 14.21 -12.06 29.67
C GLU A 679 13.10 -11.99 28.62
N LYS A 680 11.93 -11.43 28.95
CA LYS A 680 10.84 -11.26 27.98
C LYS A 680 11.16 -10.22 26.90
N LEU A 681 11.96 -9.21 27.24
CA LEU A 681 12.52 -8.27 26.26
C LEU A 681 13.66 -8.88 25.43
N LYS A 682 14.44 -9.83 25.98
CA LYS A 682 15.55 -10.52 25.30
C LYS A 682 15.12 -11.73 24.45
N GLY A 683 14.01 -12.39 24.77
CA GLY A 683 13.70 -13.76 24.31
C GLY A 683 12.52 -13.94 23.35
N ARG A 684 12.18 -12.95 22.51
CA ARG A 684 11.11 -13.12 21.49
C ARG A 684 11.53 -12.73 20.07
N ALA A 685 12.71 -13.19 19.66
CA ALA A 685 12.82 -13.67 18.28
C ALA A 685 12.06 -15.01 18.22
N PRO A 686 11.11 -15.21 17.29
CA PRO A 686 10.53 -16.54 17.10
C PRO A 686 11.68 -17.52 16.85
N THR A 687 11.63 -18.68 17.51
CA THR A 687 12.47 -19.80 17.15
C THR A 687 12.31 -20.04 15.66
N ALA A 688 13.42 -20.26 14.95
CA ALA A 688 13.37 -20.68 13.54
C ALA A 688 12.36 -21.82 13.41
N PRO A 689 11.51 -21.83 12.37
CA PRO A 689 10.57 -22.92 12.20
C PRO A 689 11.34 -24.24 12.20
N PRO A 690 10.77 -25.33 12.73
CA PRO A 690 11.35 -26.66 12.54
C PRO A 690 11.60 -26.88 11.05
N ASP A 691 12.65 -27.63 10.69
CA ASP A 691 12.87 -28.01 9.29
C ASP A 691 11.66 -28.84 8.82
N LEU A 692 10.79 -28.21 8.04
CA LEU A 692 9.52 -28.78 7.58
C LEU A 692 9.71 -29.68 6.35
N GLY A 693 10.93 -29.83 5.80
CA GLY A 693 11.19 -30.61 4.60
C GLY A 693 10.27 -30.28 3.41
N ASP A 694 10.07 -31.24 2.51
CA ASP A 694 9.22 -31.14 1.29
C ASP A 694 7.70 -31.02 1.56
N LEU A 695 7.25 -30.74 2.80
CA LEU A 695 5.83 -30.68 3.18
C LEU A 695 5.06 -29.47 2.60
N THR A 696 5.62 -28.71 1.67
CA THR A 696 5.06 -27.45 1.14
C THR A 696 4.62 -27.56 -0.33
N THR A 697 3.73 -28.51 -0.64
CA THR A 697 3.21 -28.69 -2.01
C THR A 697 2.10 -27.70 -2.41
N ALA A 698 1.66 -26.78 -1.55
CA ALA A 698 0.71 -25.72 -1.89
C ALA A 698 1.35 -24.33 -1.76
N ARG A 699 1.83 -23.75 -2.87
CA ARG A 699 2.42 -22.40 -2.89
C ARG A 699 1.31 -21.34 -2.87
N ALA A 700 0.97 -20.85 -1.68
CA ALA A 700 -0.04 -19.81 -1.44
C ALA A 700 0.42 -18.39 -1.86
N HIS A 701 0.75 -18.20 -3.15
CA HIS A 701 1.05 -16.86 -3.69
C HIS A 701 -0.17 -15.92 -3.75
N ASP A 702 -1.38 -16.43 -3.48
CA ASP A 702 -2.62 -15.66 -3.54
C ASP A 702 -3.05 -14.99 -2.20
N LEU A 703 -2.48 -15.41 -1.06
CA LEU A 703 -2.83 -14.84 0.24
C LEU A 703 -1.87 -13.70 0.60
N HIS A 704 -2.03 -12.57 -0.07
CA HIS A 704 -1.38 -11.33 0.35
C HIS A 704 -2.09 -10.78 1.58
N ALA A 705 -1.80 -11.36 2.75
CA ALA A 705 -2.39 -11.06 4.04
C ALA A 705 -2.40 -9.55 4.39
N LEU A 706 -1.41 -8.80 3.89
CA LEU A 706 -1.31 -7.36 4.11
C LEU A 706 -1.98 -6.51 3.02
N SER A 707 -2.49 -7.12 1.94
CA SER A 707 -3.16 -6.35 0.89
C SER A 707 -4.45 -5.75 1.42
N THR A 708 -4.64 -4.48 1.11
CA THR A 708 -5.89 -3.73 1.25
C THR A 708 -7.10 -4.50 0.71
N HIS A 709 -6.95 -5.17 -0.44
CA HIS A 709 -7.98 -6.06 -0.98
C HIS A 709 -8.33 -7.22 -0.05
N PHE A 710 -7.32 -7.88 0.53
CA PHE A 710 -7.53 -8.95 1.51
C PHE A 710 -8.10 -8.41 2.82
N ILE A 711 -7.67 -7.25 3.29
CA ILE A 711 -8.17 -6.62 4.52
C ILE A 711 -9.65 -6.22 4.35
N ALA A 712 -9.99 -5.65 3.20
CA ALA A 712 -11.36 -5.26 2.86
C ALA A 712 -12.29 -6.49 2.79
N ASP A 713 -11.87 -7.54 2.08
CA ASP A 713 -12.65 -8.77 1.91
C ASP A 713 -11.77 -10.04 1.97
N PRO A 714 -11.42 -10.51 3.18
CA PRO A 714 -10.61 -11.72 3.35
C PRO A 714 -11.43 -12.98 3.04
N CYS A 715 -12.75 -12.93 3.24
CA CYS A 715 -13.64 -14.08 3.12
C CYS A 715 -13.77 -14.56 1.69
N THR A 716 -13.86 -13.64 0.72
CA THR A 716 -13.81 -14.01 -0.70
C THR A 716 -12.51 -14.72 -1.06
N ARG A 717 -11.37 -14.30 -0.50
CA ARG A 717 -10.07 -14.93 -0.75
C ARG A 717 -10.00 -16.34 -0.15
N TYR A 718 -10.44 -16.52 1.10
CA TYR A 718 -10.52 -17.85 1.71
C TYR A 718 -11.44 -18.78 0.90
N ARG A 719 -12.58 -18.28 0.42
CA ARG A 719 -13.49 -19.06 -0.44
C ARG A 719 -12.82 -19.51 -1.75
N CYS A 720 -12.08 -18.62 -2.41
CA CYS A 720 -11.34 -18.97 -3.63
C CYS A 720 -10.29 -20.07 -3.38
N LEU A 721 -9.60 -20.04 -2.24
CA LEU A 721 -8.64 -21.09 -1.86
C LEU A 721 -9.34 -22.43 -1.63
N ARG A 722 -10.44 -22.44 -0.87
CA ARG A 722 -11.25 -23.64 -0.66
C ARG A 722 -11.80 -24.22 -1.97
N ALA A 723 -12.23 -23.37 -2.90
CA ALA A 723 -12.73 -23.80 -4.21
C ALA A 723 -11.65 -24.45 -5.09
N ARG A 724 -10.37 -24.17 -4.83
CA ARG A 724 -9.23 -24.77 -5.53
C ARG A 724 -8.68 -26.01 -4.80
N GLY A 725 -9.33 -26.46 -3.72
CA GLY A 725 -8.84 -27.55 -2.88
C GLY A 725 -7.66 -27.19 -1.98
N ILE A 726 -7.38 -25.90 -1.79
CA ILE A 726 -6.32 -25.40 -0.89
C ILE A 726 -6.96 -25.11 0.46
N ASP A 727 -7.08 -26.14 1.28
CA ASP A 727 -7.84 -26.11 2.53
C ASP A 727 -6.96 -25.99 3.78
N PHE A 728 -5.74 -26.52 3.69
CA PHE A 728 -4.72 -26.50 4.75
C PHE A 728 -3.35 -26.24 4.13
N PHE A 729 -2.67 -25.15 4.51
CA PHE A 729 -1.40 -24.75 3.87
C PHE A 729 -0.52 -23.91 4.78
N TRP A 730 0.79 -23.88 4.49
CA TRP A 730 1.76 -23.03 5.18
C TRP A 730 1.70 -21.60 4.64
N GLU A 731 1.54 -20.61 5.52
CA GLU A 731 1.67 -19.19 5.18
C GLU A 731 3.02 -18.67 5.71
N PRO A 732 3.98 -18.35 4.81
CA PRO A 732 5.35 -18.01 5.20
C PRO A 732 5.47 -16.70 5.99
N SER A 733 4.59 -15.74 5.74
CA SER A 733 4.68 -14.42 6.34
C SER A 733 4.36 -14.45 7.84
N HIS A 734 3.50 -15.35 8.29
CA HIS A 734 3.13 -15.57 9.69
C HIS A 734 3.88 -16.75 10.29
N GLN A 735 4.54 -17.55 9.45
CA GLN A 735 5.21 -18.78 9.82
C GLN A 735 4.25 -19.73 10.54
N ALA A 736 3.07 -19.96 9.96
CA ALA A 736 2.04 -20.83 10.52
C ALA A 736 1.24 -21.56 9.44
N PHE A 737 0.69 -22.72 9.79
CA PHE A 737 -0.28 -23.40 8.94
C PHE A 737 -1.66 -22.78 9.11
N LEU A 738 -2.38 -22.49 8.03
CA LEU A 738 -3.76 -22.00 8.05
C LEU A 738 -4.71 -23.14 7.72
N ALA A 739 -5.71 -23.35 8.57
CA ALA A 739 -6.82 -24.28 8.34
C ALA A 739 -8.09 -23.51 7.95
N LEU A 740 -8.60 -23.75 6.75
CA LEU A 740 -9.74 -23.03 6.19
C LEU A 740 -11.07 -23.76 6.35
N ARG A 741 -11.04 -25.10 6.43
CA ARG A 741 -12.24 -25.94 6.49
C ARG A 741 -12.80 -26.03 7.89
N ARG A 742 -14.13 -26.08 7.99
CA ARG A 742 -14.87 -26.18 9.25
C ARG A 742 -14.40 -27.36 10.11
N ALA A 743 -14.30 -28.55 9.52
CA ALA A 743 -13.94 -29.76 10.27
C ALA A 743 -12.53 -29.69 10.88
N GLU A 744 -11.57 -29.10 10.15
CA GLU A 744 -10.20 -28.93 10.65
C GLU A 744 -10.14 -27.86 11.73
N VAL A 745 -10.81 -26.72 11.52
CA VAL A 745 -10.94 -25.64 12.52
C VAL A 745 -11.58 -26.18 13.81
N GLU A 746 -12.66 -26.95 13.70
CA GLU A 746 -13.32 -27.56 14.86
C GLU A 746 -12.36 -28.47 15.61
N ARG A 747 -11.69 -29.41 14.93
CA ARG A 747 -10.70 -30.29 15.54
C ARG A 747 -9.58 -29.52 16.24
N ILE A 748 -9.01 -28.51 15.58
CA ILE A 748 -7.94 -27.68 16.15
C ILE A 748 -8.38 -26.99 17.45
N LEU A 749 -9.65 -26.61 17.55
CA LEU A 749 -10.17 -25.90 18.71
C LEU A 749 -10.64 -26.82 19.84
N THR A 750 -11.04 -28.06 19.56
CA THR A 750 -11.62 -28.97 20.56
C THR A 750 -10.67 -30.08 21.03
N ASP A 751 -9.70 -30.50 20.21
CA ASP A 751 -8.77 -31.59 20.54
C ASP A 751 -7.56 -31.07 21.32
N VAL A 752 -7.75 -30.94 22.64
CA VAL A 752 -6.71 -30.42 23.57
C VAL A 752 -5.53 -31.38 23.80
N GLY A 753 -5.59 -32.62 23.29
CA GLY A 753 -4.46 -33.55 23.33
C GLY A 753 -3.49 -33.35 22.16
N ASP A 754 -4.00 -32.91 21.01
CA ASP A 754 -3.22 -32.62 19.81
C ASP A 754 -2.82 -31.14 19.71
N PHE A 755 -3.69 -30.24 20.17
CA PHE A 755 -3.55 -28.80 20.00
C PHE A 755 -3.67 -28.07 21.35
N VAL A 756 -2.60 -27.38 21.73
CA VAL A 756 -2.47 -26.58 22.95
C VAL A 756 -2.43 -25.09 22.62
N GLN A 757 -2.69 -24.22 23.60
CA GLN A 757 -2.72 -22.79 23.32
C GLN A 757 -1.35 -22.12 23.26
N ALA A 758 -0.38 -22.60 24.03
CA ALA A 758 0.98 -22.10 23.99
C ALA A 758 1.95 -23.25 23.69
N PRO A 759 3.10 -22.96 23.03
CA PRO A 759 4.18 -23.92 22.95
C PRO A 759 4.58 -24.40 24.34
N SER A 760 5.03 -25.65 24.42
CA SER A 760 5.50 -26.30 25.64
C SER A 760 6.59 -25.48 26.38
N THR A 761 7.30 -24.62 25.65
CA THR A 761 8.44 -23.81 26.11
C THR A 761 8.13 -22.35 26.47
N ALA A 762 6.91 -21.83 26.24
CA ALA A 762 6.68 -20.38 26.17
C ALA A 762 6.75 -19.60 27.51
N GLY A 763 6.79 -20.27 28.65
CA GLY A 763 7.06 -19.70 29.98
C GLY A 763 6.09 -18.61 30.51
N LEU A 764 5.06 -18.20 29.75
CA LEU A 764 4.00 -17.30 30.18
C LEU A 764 2.75 -18.11 30.48
N ARG A 765 2.36 -18.19 31.75
CA ARG A 765 1.22 -18.96 32.23
C ARG A 765 0.09 -18.02 32.65
N GLY A 766 -1.04 -18.09 31.97
CA GLY A 766 -2.23 -17.27 32.23
C GLY A 766 -3.47 -17.87 31.57
N ILE A 767 -4.63 -17.26 31.77
CA ILE A 767 -5.93 -17.79 31.33
C ILE A 767 -6.02 -18.14 29.84
N ILE A 768 -5.28 -17.45 28.97
CA ILE A 768 -5.26 -17.76 27.52
C ILE A 768 -4.18 -18.79 27.19
N THR A 769 -3.09 -18.88 27.95
CA THR A 769 -1.92 -19.71 27.59
C THR A 769 -1.79 -21.02 28.37
N LEU A 770 -2.70 -21.27 29.31
CA LEU A 770 -2.79 -22.53 30.05
C LEU A 770 -3.76 -23.50 29.37
N ASP A 771 -3.56 -24.79 29.60
CA ASP A 771 -4.44 -25.89 29.19
C ASP A 771 -4.72 -26.83 30.38
N GLY A 772 -5.71 -27.72 30.24
CA GLY A 772 -6.05 -28.75 31.24
C GLY A 772 -6.52 -28.20 32.59
N GLU A 773 -6.21 -28.92 33.67
CA GLU A 773 -6.69 -28.59 35.03
C GLU A 773 -6.23 -27.20 35.52
N ASP A 774 -5.01 -26.79 35.15
CA ASP A 774 -4.48 -25.46 35.49
C ASP A 774 -5.33 -24.35 34.84
N HIS A 775 -5.74 -24.54 33.57
CA HIS A 775 -6.62 -23.62 32.86
C HIS A 775 -7.99 -23.57 33.52
N ASP A 776 -8.60 -24.72 33.82
CA ASP A 776 -9.94 -24.80 34.41
C ASP A 776 -10.00 -24.07 35.76
N ARG A 777 -8.95 -24.23 36.58
CA ARG A 777 -8.80 -23.52 37.86
C ARG A 777 -8.75 -22.00 37.69
N VAL A 778 -7.91 -21.50 36.77
CA VAL A 778 -7.81 -20.04 36.51
C VAL A 778 -9.12 -19.51 35.96
N ARG A 779 -9.73 -20.24 35.02
CA ARG A 779 -10.97 -19.86 34.37
C ARG A 779 -12.14 -19.81 35.36
N GLN A 780 -12.22 -20.75 36.31
CA GLN A 780 -13.20 -20.72 37.39
C GLN A 780 -13.01 -19.49 38.28
N ALA A 781 -11.78 -19.19 38.70
CA ALA A 781 -11.49 -18.02 39.52
C ALA A 781 -11.91 -16.70 38.84
N PHE A 782 -11.71 -16.58 37.52
CA PHE A 782 -12.20 -15.43 36.75
C PHE A 782 -13.73 -15.40 36.67
N ARG A 783 -14.41 -16.53 36.41
CA ARG A 783 -15.88 -16.59 36.41
C ARG A 783 -16.47 -16.08 37.73
N ASP A 784 -15.99 -16.61 38.84
CA ASP A 784 -16.48 -16.23 40.18
C ASP A 784 -16.19 -14.76 40.51
N SER A 785 -15.11 -14.20 39.95
CA SER A 785 -14.73 -12.80 40.16
C SER A 785 -15.53 -11.81 39.31
N MET A 786 -16.19 -12.28 38.24
CA MET A 786 -17.01 -11.43 37.39
C MET A 786 -18.46 -11.29 37.87
N GLU A 787 -18.96 -12.19 38.71
CA GLU A 787 -20.37 -12.24 39.12
C GLU A 787 -20.88 -10.89 39.70
N ALA A 788 -20.15 -10.32 40.65
CA ALA A 788 -20.49 -9.03 41.24
C ALA A 788 -20.45 -7.85 40.25
N PRO A 789 -19.35 -7.60 39.50
CA PRO A 789 -19.32 -6.49 38.55
C PRO A 789 -20.32 -6.63 37.40
N PHE A 790 -20.73 -7.86 37.03
CA PHE A 790 -21.75 -8.10 36.01
C PHE A 790 -23.08 -7.42 36.33
N ALA A 791 -23.49 -7.42 37.60
CA ALA A 791 -24.76 -6.83 38.04
C ALA A 791 -24.86 -5.32 37.77
N ALA A 792 -23.74 -4.61 37.69
CA ALA A 792 -23.69 -3.16 37.49
C ALA A 792 -23.56 -2.72 36.02
N VAL A 793 -23.32 -3.65 35.09
CA VAL A 793 -22.96 -3.33 33.68
C VAL A 793 -24.04 -2.50 32.98
N SER A 794 -25.31 -2.88 33.11
CA SER A 794 -26.41 -2.17 32.43
C SER A 794 -26.56 -0.73 32.89
N ALA A 795 -26.47 -0.48 34.20
CA ALA A 795 -26.53 0.88 34.74
C ALA A 795 -25.36 1.73 34.25
N ARG A 796 -24.14 1.18 34.25
CA ARG A 796 -22.93 1.85 33.75
C ARG A 796 -23.01 2.16 32.27
N LEU A 797 -23.52 1.22 31.46
CA LEU A 797 -23.67 1.40 30.03
C LEU A 797 -24.66 2.51 29.68
N ASN A 798 -25.80 2.56 30.36
CA ASN A 798 -26.77 3.63 30.16
C ASN A 798 -26.22 5.01 30.54
N ALA A 799 -25.47 5.09 31.65
CA ALA A 799 -24.82 6.32 32.08
C ALA A 799 -23.76 6.79 31.06
N ALA A 800 -22.86 5.89 30.65
CA ALA A 800 -21.82 6.20 29.66
C ALA A 800 -22.42 6.58 28.30
N LEU A 801 -23.44 5.85 27.82
CA LEU A 801 -24.13 6.21 26.59
C LEU A 801 -24.77 7.60 26.69
N GLN A 802 -25.45 7.91 27.80
CA GLN A 802 -26.07 9.22 27.99
C GLN A 802 -25.03 10.34 27.99
N GLU A 803 -23.90 10.15 28.66
CA GLU A 803 -22.81 11.13 28.72
C GLU A 803 -22.18 11.36 27.34
N HIS A 804 -21.72 10.32 26.67
CA HIS A 804 -21.03 10.45 25.38
C HIS A 804 -21.98 10.85 24.26
N TRP A 805 -23.26 10.45 24.31
CA TRP A 805 -24.27 10.99 23.40
C TRP A 805 -24.49 12.49 23.61
N GLY A 806 -24.54 12.95 24.86
CA GLY A 806 -24.66 14.37 25.17
C GLY A 806 -23.50 15.21 24.62
N LYS A 807 -22.28 14.66 24.55
CA LYS A 807 -21.10 15.31 23.97
C LYS A 807 -21.19 15.51 22.45
N LEU A 808 -22.02 14.73 21.75
CA LEU A 808 -22.24 14.93 20.31
C LEU A 808 -23.09 16.16 19.99
N GLY A 809 -23.94 16.60 20.92
CA GLY A 809 -24.83 17.76 20.71
C GLY A 809 -25.74 17.60 19.48
N GLU A 810 -25.80 18.64 18.64
CA GLU A 810 -26.62 18.69 17.41
C GLU A 810 -25.82 18.38 16.13
N LEU A 811 -24.70 17.65 16.23
CA LEU A 811 -23.89 17.31 15.05
C LEU A 811 -24.71 16.50 14.03
N PRO A 812 -24.87 16.97 12.79
CA PRO A 812 -25.64 16.24 11.76
C PRO A 812 -24.90 15.01 11.24
N GLN A 813 -23.58 14.94 11.45
CA GLN A 813 -22.71 13.84 11.07
C GLN A 813 -21.58 13.67 12.09
N PHE A 814 -21.23 12.43 12.39
CA PHE A 814 -20.13 12.07 13.30
C PHE A 814 -19.63 10.64 13.01
N ASP A 815 -18.56 10.21 13.67
CA ASP A 815 -18.01 8.86 13.53
C ASP A 815 -18.50 7.98 14.69
N ILE A 816 -19.46 7.09 14.42
CA ILE A 816 -20.07 6.28 15.49
C ILE A 816 -19.07 5.34 16.18
N VAL A 817 -17.99 4.94 15.51
CA VAL A 817 -16.96 4.10 16.13
C VAL A 817 -16.11 4.92 17.09
N ARG A 818 -15.60 6.07 16.64
CA ARG A 818 -14.67 6.90 17.41
C ARG A 818 -15.35 7.72 18.49
N ASP A 819 -16.54 8.23 18.21
CA ASP A 819 -17.20 9.21 19.07
C ASP A 819 -18.17 8.57 20.08
N LEU A 820 -18.63 7.33 19.84
CA LEU A 820 -19.54 6.60 20.73
C LEU A 820 -19.06 5.19 21.08
N GLY A 821 -18.83 4.34 20.07
CA GLY A 821 -18.53 2.93 20.27
C GLY A 821 -17.32 2.69 21.18
N VAL A 822 -16.17 3.23 20.80
CA VAL A 822 -14.92 3.08 21.55
C VAL A 822 -14.99 3.74 22.94
N PRO A 823 -15.43 5.01 23.09
CA PRO A 823 -15.51 5.66 24.40
C PRO A 823 -16.45 4.95 25.38
N VAL A 824 -17.70 4.67 24.98
CA VAL A 824 -18.71 4.06 25.84
C VAL A 824 -18.28 2.66 26.28
N LEU A 825 -17.85 1.81 25.33
CA LEU A 825 -17.44 0.45 25.65
C LEU A 825 -16.16 0.42 26.50
N SER A 826 -15.20 1.32 26.25
CA SER A 826 -13.97 1.40 27.06
C SER A 826 -14.28 1.82 28.49
N GLU A 827 -15.14 2.82 28.67
CA GLU A 827 -15.49 3.30 30.00
C GLU A 827 -16.17 2.21 30.84
N VAL A 828 -17.19 1.55 30.28
CA VAL A 828 -17.89 0.46 30.96
C VAL A 828 -16.95 -0.70 31.25
N TYR A 829 -16.08 -1.06 30.29
CA TYR A 829 -15.08 -2.11 30.47
C TYR A 829 -14.15 -1.80 31.66
N TRP A 830 -13.60 -0.59 31.73
CA TRP A 830 -12.66 -0.23 32.79
C TRP A 830 -13.31 -0.08 34.16
N GLN A 831 -14.58 0.33 34.23
CA GLN A 831 -15.36 0.31 35.46
C GLN A 831 -15.70 -1.13 35.90
N PHE A 832 -16.03 -2.02 34.97
CA PHE A 832 -16.20 -3.45 35.22
C PHE A 832 -14.90 -4.10 35.73
N PHE A 833 -13.78 -3.75 35.08
CA PHE A 833 -12.45 -4.25 35.42
C PHE A 833 -12.01 -3.78 36.80
N GLY A 834 -12.30 -2.53 37.17
CA GLY A 834 -11.87 -1.90 38.42
C GLY A 834 -10.56 -1.13 38.31
N LEU A 835 -10.25 -0.62 37.11
CA LEU A 835 -9.05 0.21 36.91
C LEU A 835 -9.35 1.67 37.33
N PRO A 836 -8.50 2.31 38.16
CA PRO A 836 -8.62 3.72 38.52
C PRO A 836 -8.63 4.62 37.28
N GLU A 837 -9.41 5.69 37.32
CA GLU A 837 -9.66 6.57 36.16
C GLU A 837 -8.35 7.13 35.57
N GLU A 838 -7.42 7.51 36.44
CA GLU A 838 -6.11 8.06 36.06
C GLU A 838 -5.24 7.10 35.26
N ASP A 839 -5.48 5.78 35.36
CA ASP A 839 -4.68 4.76 34.66
C ASP A 839 -5.37 4.26 33.38
N ARG A 840 -6.68 4.52 33.20
CA ARG A 840 -7.50 3.94 32.11
C ARG A 840 -6.97 4.30 30.73
N LYS A 841 -6.67 5.57 30.48
CA LYS A 841 -6.17 6.02 29.17
C LYS A 841 -4.87 5.33 28.81
N THR A 842 -3.89 5.37 29.71
CA THR A 842 -2.57 4.75 29.50
C THR A 842 -2.66 3.25 29.24
N CYS A 843 -3.48 2.53 30.02
CA CYS A 843 -3.70 1.10 29.79
C CYS A 843 -4.41 0.82 28.46
N SER A 844 -5.39 1.64 28.09
CA SER A 844 -6.11 1.53 26.83
C SER A 844 -5.19 1.74 25.62
N ASP A 845 -4.34 2.76 25.66
CA ASP A 845 -3.40 3.07 24.57
C ASP A 845 -2.39 1.93 24.36
N HIS A 846 -1.84 1.38 25.46
CA HIS A 846 -0.94 0.22 25.37
C HIS A 846 -1.64 -1.04 24.87
N ALA A 847 -2.88 -1.31 25.32
CA ALA A 847 -3.66 -2.46 24.85
C ALA A 847 -3.96 -2.35 23.34
N ALA A 848 -4.39 -1.17 22.88
CA ALA A 848 -4.64 -0.91 21.46
C ALA A 848 -3.38 -1.07 20.61
N LEU A 849 -2.24 -0.52 21.04
CA LEU A 849 -0.97 -0.63 20.32
C LEU A 849 -0.49 -2.09 20.23
N ALA A 850 -0.54 -2.83 21.34
CA ALA A 850 -0.16 -4.23 21.39
C ALA A 850 -0.98 -5.08 20.42
N MET A 851 -2.30 -4.82 20.36
CA MET A 851 -3.23 -5.59 19.55
C MET A 851 -3.16 -5.25 18.07
N ARG A 852 -2.93 -3.98 17.71
CA ARG A 852 -2.69 -3.58 16.30
C ARG A 852 -1.55 -4.36 15.67
N GLN A 853 -0.49 -4.62 16.44
CA GLN A 853 0.70 -5.33 15.98
C GLN A 853 0.68 -6.84 16.25
N PHE A 854 -0.39 -7.35 16.87
CA PHE A 854 -0.47 -8.76 17.24
C PHE A 854 -0.44 -9.65 16.00
N CYS A 855 0.50 -10.60 16.00
CA CYS A 855 0.71 -11.58 14.94
C CYS A 855 0.72 -11.00 13.52
N GLN A 856 1.30 -9.81 13.35
CA GLN A 856 1.57 -9.23 12.04
C GLN A 856 2.69 -10.02 11.32
N PRO A 857 2.67 -10.07 9.97
CA PRO A 857 3.62 -10.87 9.21
C PRO A 857 5.06 -10.33 9.22
N VAL A 858 6.02 -11.20 8.90
CA VAL A 858 7.48 -11.01 8.93
C VAL A 858 7.97 -9.71 8.27
N PRO A 859 7.44 -9.22 7.13
CA PRO A 859 7.90 -7.95 6.56
C PRO A 859 7.62 -6.72 7.45
N ARG A 860 6.73 -6.84 8.44
CA ARG A 860 6.43 -5.81 9.45
C ARG A 860 7.25 -5.97 10.75
N ARG A 861 8.13 -6.98 10.86
CA ARG A 861 9.03 -7.20 12.01
C ARG A 861 10.13 -6.12 12.04
N GLY A 862 9.80 -4.97 12.62
CA GLY A 862 10.71 -3.84 12.82
C GLY A 862 10.41 -3.06 14.11
N ALA A 863 10.61 -1.74 14.11
CA ALA A 863 10.39 -0.87 15.27
C ALA A 863 8.97 -0.97 15.87
N ALA A 864 7.95 -1.21 15.04
CA ALA A 864 6.56 -1.35 15.49
C ALA A 864 6.32 -2.57 16.38
N GLN A 865 7.00 -3.69 16.12
CA GLN A 865 6.86 -4.90 16.94
C GLN A 865 7.61 -4.78 18.26
N LEU A 866 8.75 -4.09 18.26
CA LEU A 866 9.44 -3.68 19.49
C LEU A 866 8.54 -2.75 20.33
N ALA A 867 7.88 -1.77 19.69
CA ALA A 867 6.92 -0.89 20.34
C ALA A 867 5.75 -1.67 20.95
N ALA A 868 5.21 -2.66 20.25
CA ALA A 868 4.17 -3.54 20.78
C ALA A 868 4.64 -4.42 21.93
N GLY A 869 5.85 -4.98 21.85
CA GLY A 869 6.47 -5.71 22.96
C GLY A 869 6.67 -4.84 24.20
N ASN A 870 7.10 -3.60 23.99
CA ASN A 870 7.22 -2.59 25.06
C ASN A 870 5.85 -2.23 25.64
N ALA A 871 4.83 -2.04 24.80
CA ALA A 871 3.47 -1.75 25.24
C ALA A 871 2.90 -2.90 26.10
N LEU A 872 3.11 -4.16 25.69
CA LEU A 872 2.72 -5.34 26.47
C LEU A 872 3.40 -5.38 27.84
N ALA A 873 4.72 -5.12 27.89
CA ALA A 873 5.47 -5.10 29.14
C ALA A 873 4.97 -3.99 30.09
N ARG A 874 4.72 -2.79 29.55
CA ARG A 874 4.20 -1.64 30.32
C ARG A 874 2.80 -1.91 30.84
N LEU A 875 1.91 -2.42 29.99
CA LEU A 875 0.55 -2.78 30.38
C LEU A 875 0.57 -3.83 31.49
N TRP A 876 1.38 -4.87 31.36
CA TRP A 876 1.53 -5.87 32.41
C TRP A 876 2.01 -5.26 33.73
N GLY A 877 3.01 -4.36 33.69
CA GLY A 877 3.52 -3.67 34.87
C GLY A 877 2.46 -2.85 35.59
N HIS A 878 1.66 -2.07 34.86
CA HIS A 878 0.52 -1.34 35.43
C HIS A 878 -0.47 -2.29 36.10
N LEU A 879 -0.88 -3.36 35.42
CA LEU A 879 -1.85 -4.32 35.95
C LEU A 879 -1.33 -5.07 37.18
N ALA A 880 -0.03 -5.38 37.23
CA ALA A 880 0.61 -5.99 38.39
C ALA A 880 0.60 -5.05 39.60
N VAL A 881 0.89 -3.76 39.42
CA VAL A 881 0.79 -2.74 40.49
C VAL A 881 -0.65 -2.63 41.00
N GLN A 882 -1.62 -2.63 40.09
CA GLN A 882 -3.03 -2.56 40.44
C GLN A 882 -3.51 -3.78 41.21
N LEU A 883 -3.12 -4.98 40.79
CA LEU A 883 -3.40 -6.23 41.51
C LEU A 883 -2.80 -6.20 42.92
N ALA A 884 -1.55 -5.73 43.04
CA ALA A 884 -0.89 -5.57 44.34
C ALA A 884 -1.63 -4.60 45.26
N LEU A 885 -2.04 -3.43 44.76
CA LEU A 885 -2.81 -2.45 45.54
C LEU A 885 -4.16 -3.02 45.98
N ALA A 886 -4.85 -3.75 45.11
CA ALA A 886 -6.10 -4.43 45.45
C ALA A 886 -5.90 -5.49 46.55
N MET A 887 -4.80 -6.26 46.49
CA MET A 887 -4.45 -7.24 47.53
C MET A 887 -4.10 -6.58 48.87
N LEU A 888 -3.45 -5.41 48.87
CA LEU A 888 -3.16 -4.66 50.09
C LEU A 888 -4.43 -4.07 50.73
N TRP A 889 -5.36 -3.57 49.92
CA TRP A 889 -6.65 -3.09 50.39
C TRP A 889 -7.49 -4.19 51.03
N ASP A 890 -7.43 -5.40 50.50
CA ASP A 890 -8.09 -6.59 51.05
C ASP A 890 -7.54 -6.99 52.45
N LEU A 891 -6.35 -6.50 52.81
CA LEU A 891 -5.75 -6.68 54.14
C LEU A 891 -6.08 -5.57 55.14
N ALA A 892 -6.65 -4.44 54.69
CA ALA A 892 -6.91 -3.29 55.54
C ALA A 892 -8.15 -3.53 56.45
N PRO A 893 -8.07 -3.29 57.76
CA PRO A 893 -9.17 -3.57 58.70
C PRO A 893 -10.31 -2.53 58.67
N LEU A 894 -10.15 -1.40 57.98
CA LEU A 894 -11.14 -0.33 57.89
C LEU A 894 -11.83 -0.38 56.52
N GLY A 895 -13.15 -0.60 56.52
CA GLY A 895 -13.93 -0.96 55.34
C GLY A 895 -13.93 0.06 54.19
N GLY A 896 -14.13 -0.47 52.98
CA GLY A 896 -14.34 0.30 51.74
C GLY A 896 -13.19 0.19 50.73
N SER A 897 -12.86 -1.02 50.25
CA SER A 897 -11.89 -1.18 49.15
C SER A 897 -12.44 -0.51 47.88
N PRO A 898 -11.67 0.37 47.20
CA PRO A 898 -12.09 0.96 45.92
C PRO A 898 -12.22 -0.09 44.81
N TYR A 899 -11.71 -1.30 45.04
CA TYR A 899 -11.81 -2.44 44.14
C TYR A 899 -13.00 -3.36 44.48
N ALA A 900 -13.77 -3.08 45.53
CA ALA A 900 -14.91 -3.90 45.90
C ALA A 900 -15.95 -3.95 44.77
N GLY A 901 -16.46 -5.15 44.46
CA GLY A 901 -17.42 -5.35 43.36
C GLY A 901 -16.84 -5.17 41.96
N THR A 902 -15.50 -5.19 41.81
CA THR A 902 -14.80 -5.15 40.51
C THR A 902 -14.11 -6.48 40.21
N LEU A 903 -13.79 -6.74 38.94
CA LEU A 903 -13.03 -7.94 38.55
C LEU A 903 -11.66 -7.98 39.26
N LEU A 904 -10.94 -6.85 39.28
CA LEU A 904 -9.63 -6.76 39.90
C LEU A 904 -9.68 -7.09 41.40
N GLY A 905 -10.69 -6.59 42.12
CA GLY A 905 -10.89 -6.93 43.53
C GLY A 905 -11.21 -8.40 43.76
N GLY A 906 -12.08 -8.99 42.92
CA GLY A 906 -12.40 -10.43 42.99
C GLY A 906 -11.18 -11.33 42.74
N ILE A 907 -10.30 -10.94 41.81
CA ILE A 907 -9.05 -11.65 41.51
C ILE A 907 -8.03 -11.47 42.65
N ALA A 908 -7.93 -10.26 43.22
CA ALA A 908 -7.06 -10.01 44.37
C ALA A 908 -7.42 -10.90 45.57
N ALA A 909 -8.71 -11.05 45.87
CA ALA A 909 -9.21 -11.91 46.94
C ALA A 909 -8.89 -13.41 46.73
N ARG A 910 -8.65 -13.83 45.48
CA ARG A 910 -8.31 -15.21 45.09
C ARG A 910 -6.82 -15.43 44.82
N THR A 911 -6.01 -14.39 44.95
CA THR A 911 -4.55 -14.45 44.73
C THR A 911 -3.83 -14.69 46.06
N ARG A 912 -2.89 -15.63 46.09
CA ARG A 912 -2.12 -15.98 47.29
C ARG A 912 -1.22 -14.83 47.74
N LEU A 913 -1.24 -14.55 49.04
CA LEU A 913 -0.37 -13.56 49.68
C LEU A 913 0.92 -14.23 50.17
N PRO A 914 2.11 -13.77 49.77
CA PRO A 914 3.39 -14.34 50.16
C PRO A 914 3.94 -13.72 51.45
N ILE A 915 3.06 -13.48 52.45
CA ILE A 915 3.45 -12.83 53.71
C ILE A 915 3.54 -13.88 54.84
N PRO A 916 4.74 -14.15 55.39
CA PRO A 916 4.91 -15.05 56.53
C PRO A 916 4.05 -14.62 57.72
N GLY A 917 3.23 -15.52 58.28
CA GLY A 917 2.31 -15.25 59.39
C GLY A 917 0.88 -14.86 58.98
N LEU A 918 0.66 -14.38 57.76
CA LEU A 918 -0.66 -14.15 57.17
C LEU A 918 -1.12 -15.32 56.27
N ALA A 919 -0.20 -16.23 55.93
CA ALA A 919 -0.49 -17.46 55.19
C ALA A 919 -1.59 -18.34 55.85
N ALA A 920 -1.72 -18.29 57.18
CA ALA A 920 -2.78 -19.01 57.91
C ALA A 920 -4.20 -18.44 57.66
N ARG A 921 -4.32 -17.20 57.18
CA ARG A 921 -5.60 -16.58 56.77
C ARG A 921 -5.97 -16.82 55.29
N SER A 922 -5.17 -17.62 54.56
CA SER A 922 -5.32 -17.74 53.10
C SER A 922 -6.63 -18.37 52.63
N GLY A 923 -7.34 -19.12 53.49
CA GLY A 923 -8.60 -19.79 53.15
C GLY A 923 -8.50 -20.75 51.95
N PRO A 924 -9.51 -21.59 51.70
CA PRO A 924 -9.52 -22.46 50.52
C PRO A 924 -9.73 -21.71 49.19
N GLN A 925 -10.10 -20.42 49.23
CA GLN A 925 -10.48 -19.63 48.04
C GLN A 925 -9.30 -18.94 47.32
N ARG A 926 -8.09 -18.87 47.91
CA ARG A 926 -6.90 -18.26 47.27
C ARG A 926 -6.11 -19.26 46.41
N THR A 927 -6.63 -19.56 45.24
CA THR A 927 -6.10 -20.62 44.36
C THR A 927 -5.00 -20.15 43.41
N LEU A 928 -4.89 -18.85 43.12
CA LEU A 928 -3.99 -18.28 42.10
C LEU A 928 -2.65 -17.80 42.68
N ASP A 929 -1.54 -18.04 41.98
CA ASP A 929 -0.30 -17.30 42.23
C ASP A 929 -0.33 -15.93 41.54
N PHE A 930 0.47 -14.99 42.05
CA PHE A 930 0.49 -13.61 41.59
C PHE A 930 0.84 -13.46 40.10
N LYS A 931 1.83 -14.22 39.60
CA LYS A 931 2.29 -14.09 38.21
C LYS A 931 1.22 -14.59 37.24
N THR A 932 0.57 -15.70 37.58
CA THR A 932 -0.56 -16.23 36.80
C THR A 932 -1.75 -15.27 36.82
N ALA A 933 -2.08 -14.69 37.98
CA ALA A 933 -3.15 -13.69 38.09
C ALA A 933 -2.87 -12.44 37.24
N ALA A 934 -1.70 -11.82 37.37
CA ALA A 934 -1.31 -10.63 36.61
C ALA A 934 -1.25 -10.89 35.09
N THR A 935 -0.70 -12.03 34.68
CA THR A 935 -0.66 -12.44 33.26
C THR A 935 -2.05 -12.69 32.70
N SER A 936 -2.93 -13.29 33.50
CA SER A 936 -4.33 -13.51 33.11
C SER A 936 -5.11 -12.20 33.00
N LEU A 937 -4.86 -11.23 33.88
CA LEU A 937 -5.44 -9.88 33.77
C LEU A 937 -4.99 -9.16 32.49
N LEU A 938 -3.70 -9.23 32.14
CA LEU A 938 -3.20 -8.71 30.86
C LEU A 938 -3.94 -9.34 29.68
N GLN A 939 -3.99 -10.66 29.66
CA GLN A 939 -4.65 -11.42 28.59
C GLN A 939 -6.14 -11.09 28.49
N PHE A 940 -6.81 -10.90 29.64
CA PHE A 940 -8.20 -10.49 29.71
C PHE A 940 -8.42 -9.06 29.19
N VAL A 941 -7.51 -8.11 29.47
CA VAL A 941 -7.55 -6.76 28.88
C VAL A 941 -7.43 -6.80 27.37
N LEU A 942 -6.43 -7.50 26.85
CA LEU A 942 -6.18 -7.57 25.40
C LEU A 942 -7.36 -8.19 24.65
N ALA A 943 -7.94 -9.27 25.17
CA ALA A 943 -9.07 -9.95 24.54
C ALA A 943 -10.42 -9.25 24.81
N GLY A 944 -10.61 -8.75 26.03
CA GLY A 944 -11.90 -8.29 26.54
C GLY A 944 -12.25 -6.86 26.18
N GLN A 945 -11.26 -5.96 26.05
CA GLN A 945 -11.53 -4.56 25.75
C GLN A 945 -11.85 -4.33 24.27
N LEU A 946 -11.05 -4.88 23.36
CA LEU A 946 -11.16 -4.59 21.93
C LEU A 946 -12.24 -5.41 21.22
N ALA A 947 -12.40 -6.70 21.54
CA ALA A 947 -13.33 -7.56 20.82
C ALA A 947 -14.78 -7.03 20.80
N PRO A 948 -15.35 -6.48 21.90
CA PRO A 948 -16.66 -5.83 21.87
C PRO A 948 -16.71 -4.60 20.97
N GLN A 949 -15.64 -3.78 20.93
CA GLN A 949 -15.56 -2.58 20.08
C GLN A 949 -15.52 -2.95 18.59
N LEU A 950 -14.74 -3.97 18.27
CA LEU A 950 -14.66 -4.55 16.92
C LEU A 950 -16.01 -5.11 16.47
N LEU A 951 -16.70 -5.85 17.35
CA LEU A 951 -18.04 -6.36 17.07
C LEU A 951 -19.06 -5.24 16.92
N PHE A 952 -19.02 -4.23 17.78
CA PHE A 952 -19.89 -3.06 17.68
C PHE A 952 -19.72 -2.37 16.32
N SER A 953 -18.48 -2.14 15.90
CA SER A 953 -18.18 -1.45 14.63
C SER A 953 -18.67 -2.23 13.41
N SER A 954 -18.39 -3.54 13.35
CA SER A 954 -18.81 -4.42 12.25
C SER A 954 -20.31 -4.66 12.24
N ALA A 955 -20.94 -4.90 13.39
CA ALA A 955 -22.40 -5.07 13.48
C ALA A 955 -23.14 -3.79 13.09
N THR A 956 -22.69 -2.63 13.55
CA THR A 956 -23.30 -1.33 13.16
C THR A 956 -23.21 -1.12 11.66
N TYR A 957 -22.04 -1.38 11.06
CA TYR A 957 -21.88 -1.33 9.60
C TYR A 957 -22.82 -2.31 8.89
N ASN A 958 -22.87 -3.57 9.33
CA ASN A 958 -23.73 -4.58 8.73
C ASN A 958 -25.21 -4.20 8.82
N PHE A 959 -25.64 -3.58 9.91
CA PHE A 959 -27.02 -3.13 10.07
C PHE A 959 -27.37 -1.94 9.19
N LEU A 960 -26.42 -1.04 8.94
CA LEU A 960 -26.62 0.13 8.09
C LEU A 960 -26.47 -0.18 6.59
N ALA A 961 -25.58 -1.10 6.24
CA ALA A 961 -25.22 -1.42 4.86
C ALA A 961 -26.12 -2.49 4.20
N HIS A 962 -26.72 -3.38 5.01
CA HIS A 962 -27.61 -4.42 4.50
C HIS A 962 -29.08 -4.06 4.69
N GLU A 963 -29.90 -4.50 3.75
CA GLU A 963 -31.34 -4.28 3.74
C GLU A 963 -32.09 -5.41 4.47
N ALA A 964 -33.08 -5.04 5.28
CA ALA A 964 -34.07 -5.98 5.82
C ALA A 964 -35.22 -6.20 4.81
N ALA A 965 -35.53 -5.18 4.02
CA ALA A 965 -36.49 -5.18 2.91
C ALA A 965 -36.03 -4.12 1.88
N PRO A 966 -36.47 -4.18 0.61
CA PRO A 966 -36.03 -3.22 -0.42
C PRO A 966 -36.17 -1.76 0.04
N GLY A 967 -35.05 -1.02 0.09
CA GLY A 967 -35.00 0.38 0.54
C GLY A 967 -35.07 0.60 2.06
N LEU A 968 -35.08 -0.46 2.88
CA LEU A 968 -35.10 -0.38 4.34
C LEU A 968 -33.89 -1.12 4.92
N SER A 969 -32.96 -0.39 5.53
CA SER A 969 -31.80 -0.98 6.22
C SER A 969 -32.23 -1.83 7.41
N VAL A 970 -31.39 -2.81 7.77
CA VAL A 970 -31.60 -3.61 8.99
C VAL A 970 -31.65 -2.71 10.23
N TRP A 971 -30.85 -1.64 10.27
CA TRP A 971 -30.89 -0.63 11.32
C TRP A 971 -32.27 -0.01 11.47
N ALA A 972 -32.82 0.55 10.38
CA ALA A 972 -34.12 1.20 10.38
C ALA A 972 -35.25 0.22 10.73
N HIS A 973 -35.16 -1.02 10.23
CA HIS A 973 -36.12 -2.07 10.55
C HIS A 973 -36.12 -2.41 12.06
N LEU A 974 -34.95 -2.67 12.64
CA LEU A 974 -34.84 -2.98 14.06
C LEU A 974 -35.27 -1.79 14.93
N ALA A 975 -34.88 -0.57 14.57
CA ALA A 975 -35.27 0.64 15.29
C ALA A 975 -36.81 0.85 15.31
N ALA A 976 -37.50 0.47 14.24
CA ALA A 976 -38.96 0.58 14.13
C ALA A 976 -39.75 -0.44 14.99
N LEU A 977 -39.12 -1.49 15.52
CA LEU A 977 -39.79 -2.47 16.38
C LEU A 977 -40.16 -1.84 17.73
N GLN A 978 -41.48 -1.73 17.98
CA GLN A 978 -42.04 -1.14 19.20
C GLN A 978 -43.02 -2.11 19.90
N PRO A 979 -43.09 -2.10 21.25
CA PRO A 979 -42.21 -1.37 22.17
C PRO A 979 -40.76 -1.91 22.12
N ALA A 980 -39.78 -1.20 22.71
CA ALA A 980 -38.35 -1.60 22.69
C ALA A 980 -38.09 -3.06 23.10
N ALA A 981 -38.93 -3.64 23.97
CA ALA A 981 -38.88 -5.06 24.34
C ALA A 981 -39.07 -6.02 23.14
N ALA A 982 -39.86 -5.64 22.13
CA ALA A 982 -40.06 -6.42 20.91
C ALA A 982 -38.81 -6.48 20.03
N ARG A 983 -37.86 -5.55 20.20
CA ARG A 983 -36.58 -5.50 19.47
C ARG A 983 -35.54 -6.49 20.02
N ALA A 984 -35.65 -6.91 21.28
CA ALA A 984 -34.59 -7.62 21.98
C ALA A 984 -34.15 -8.93 21.29
N ALA A 985 -35.09 -9.82 20.96
CA ALA A 985 -34.78 -11.09 20.31
C ALA A 985 -34.31 -10.94 18.83
N PRO A 986 -34.96 -10.10 18.00
CA PRO A 986 -34.47 -9.78 16.66
C PRO A 986 -33.05 -9.17 16.65
N LEU A 987 -32.76 -8.23 17.55
CA LEU A 987 -31.44 -7.62 17.67
C LEU A 987 -30.37 -8.62 18.11
N ALA A 988 -30.69 -9.51 19.05
CA ALA A 988 -29.78 -10.57 19.46
C ALA A 988 -29.46 -11.51 18.29
N THR A 989 -30.47 -11.87 17.48
CA THR A 989 -30.30 -12.70 16.27
C THR A 989 -29.41 -12.00 15.24
N ALA A 990 -29.65 -10.73 14.97
CA ALA A 990 -28.87 -9.94 14.02
C ALA A 990 -27.41 -9.74 14.47
N LEU A 991 -27.19 -9.58 15.78
CA LEU A 991 -25.86 -9.47 16.37
C LEU A 991 -25.11 -10.79 16.32
N ASP A 992 -25.78 -11.92 16.52
CA ASP A 992 -25.17 -13.25 16.38
C ASP A 992 -24.79 -13.53 14.92
N GLU A 993 -25.66 -13.20 13.97
CA GLU A 993 -25.32 -13.25 12.54
C GLU A 993 -24.13 -12.35 12.22
N SER A 994 -24.07 -11.14 12.78
CA SER A 994 -22.92 -10.23 12.58
C SER A 994 -21.64 -10.85 13.09
N ARG A 995 -21.70 -11.53 14.24
CA ARG A 995 -20.56 -12.24 14.82
C ARG A 995 -20.12 -13.43 13.97
N ARG A 996 -21.05 -14.15 13.32
CA ARG A 996 -20.72 -15.21 12.35
C ARG A 996 -20.08 -14.62 11.08
N PHE A 997 -20.70 -13.57 10.54
CA PHE A 997 -20.36 -12.96 9.27
C PHE A 997 -19.03 -12.19 9.35
N ASP A 998 -18.88 -11.24 10.24
CA ASP A 998 -17.62 -10.50 10.43
C ASP A 998 -17.10 -10.73 11.86
N PRO A 999 -16.46 -11.88 12.11
CA PRO A 999 -16.01 -12.23 13.46
C PRO A 999 -14.91 -11.25 13.93
N PRO A 1000 -15.02 -10.67 15.13
CA PRO A 1000 -14.01 -9.77 15.70
C PRO A 1000 -12.62 -10.40 15.75
N VAL A 1001 -12.58 -11.71 16.01
CA VAL A 1001 -11.39 -12.56 15.94
C VAL A 1001 -11.57 -13.52 14.78
N THR A 1002 -10.84 -13.28 13.70
CA THR A 1002 -10.94 -14.04 12.44
C THR A 1002 -10.08 -15.30 12.46
N ILE A 1003 -9.01 -15.29 13.26
CA ILE A 1003 -8.03 -16.37 13.39
C ILE A 1003 -7.83 -16.70 14.86
N ILE A 1004 -7.89 -17.99 15.19
CA ILE A 1004 -7.57 -18.50 16.52
C ILE A 1004 -6.31 -19.35 16.40
N GLN A 1005 -5.25 -18.92 17.09
CA GLN A 1005 -3.96 -19.60 17.06
C GLN A 1005 -3.92 -20.76 18.07
N ARG A 1006 -3.34 -21.88 17.63
CA ARG A 1006 -2.96 -23.05 18.43
C ARG A 1006 -1.55 -23.49 18.08
N TYR A 1007 -1.01 -24.38 18.90
CA TYR A 1007 0.25 -25.07 18.65
C TYR A 1007 0.03 -26.57 18.78
N THR A 1008 0.75 -27.37 18.02
CA THR A 1008 0.74 -28.83 18.18
C THR A 1008 1.41 -29.23 19.49
N ALA A 1009 0.75 -30.04 20.31
CA ALA A 1009 1.31 -30.52 21.58
C ALA A 1009 2.31 -31.66 21.38
N ARG A 1010 2.13 -32.42 20.30
CA ARG A 1010 2.90 -33.60 19.91
C ARG A 1010 2.97 -33.69 18.40
N ARG A 1011 3.56 -34.75 17.86
CA ARG A 1011 3.45 -35.03 16.42
C ARG A 1011 1.98 -35.32 16.05
N VAL A 1012 1.41 -34.55 15.13
CA VAL A 1012 -0.01 -34.61 14.75
C VAL A 1012 -0.16 -34.71 13.23
N ARG A 1013 -1.09 -35.55 12.75
CA ARG A 1013 -1.48 -35.62 11.34
C ARG A 1013 -2.79 -34.84 11.12
N ILE A 1014 -2.75 -33.81 10.28
CA ILE A 1014 -3.87 -32.91 9.95
C ILE A 1014 -3.70 -32.34 8.54
N GLY A 1015 -4.78 -32.11 7.79
CA GLY A 1015 -4.70 -31.52 6.44
C GLY A 1015 -3.81 -32.29 5.46
N GLY A 1016 -3.70 -33.61 5.61
CA GLY A 1016 -2.82 -34.45 4.80
C GLY A 1016 -1.33 -34.38 5.17
N VAL A 1017 -0.92 -33.49 6.08
CA VAL A 1017 0.48 -33.29 6.51
C VAL A 1017 0.72 -33.79 7.93
N THR A 1018 1.99 -34.09 8.27
CA THR A 1018 2.41 -34.47 9.62
C THR A 1018 3.23 -33.34 10.22
N LEU A 1019 2.73 -32.73 11.29
CA LEU A 1019 3.34 -31.60 11.96
C LEU A 1019 4.12 -32.05 13.21
N PRO A 1020 5.35 -31.55 13.46
CA PRO A 1020 6.06 -31.79 14.71
C PRO A 1020 5.41 -31.03 15.89
N PRO A 1021 5.76 -31.34 17.15
CA PRO A 1021 5.36 -30.54 18.31
C PRO A 1021 5.77 -29.06 18.17
N ASP A 1022 5.08 -28.19 18.92
CA ASP A 1022 5.30 -26.73 18.98
C ASP A 1022 5.14 -26.00 17.64
N THR A 1023 4.43 -26.60 16.67
CA THR A 1023 4.15 -25.99 15.37
C THR A 1023 2.90 -25.09 15.44
N PRO A 1024 3.00 -23.81 15.04
CA PRO A 1024 1.85 -22.91 15.02
C PRO A 1024 0.83 -23.27 13.93
N VAL A 1025 -0.43 -23.35 14.33
CA VAL A 1025 -1.59 -23.62 13.47
C VAL A 1025 -2.67 -22.57 13.72
N PHE A 1026 -3.13 -21.93 12.65
CA PHE A 1026 -4.14 -20.87 12.65
C PHE A 1026 -5.47 -21.45 12.19
N ALA A 1027 -6.40 -21.59 13.13
CA ALA A 1027 -7.77 -21.93 12.83
C ALA A 1027 -8.51 -20.68 12.31
N VAL A 1028 -8.82 -20.64 11.01
CA VAL A 1028 -9.40 -19.46 10.35
C VAL A 1028 -10.92 -19.45 10.51
N ALA A 1029 -11.40 -18.96 11.66
CA ALA A 1029 -12.82 -18.86 11.98
C ALA A 1029 -13.62 -18.11 10.90
N ALA A 1030 -13.07 -17.01 10.35
CA ALA A 1030 -13.74 -16.25 9.29
C ALA A 1030 -14.05 -17.06 8.02
N SER A 1031 -13.17 -18.04 7.72
CA SER A 1031 -13.34 -19.00 6.63
C SER A 1031 -14.34 -20.08 7.01
N ALA A 1032 -14.14 -20.73 8.17
CA ALA A 1032 -14.95 -21.84 8.64
C ALA A 1032 -16.42 -21.47 8.91
N ASN A 1033 -16.70 -20.24 9.33
CA ASN A 1033 -18.06 -19.73 9.53
C ASN A 1033 -18.88 -19.60 8.23
N ARG A 1034 -18.22 -19.73 7.07
CA ARG A 1034 -18.81 -19.73 5.73
C ARG A 1034 -18.65 -21.07 5.02
N ASP A 1035 -18.13 -22.08 5.70
CA ASP A 1035 -17.91 -23.43 5.19
C ASP A 1035 -18.93 -24.38 5.80
N GLY A 1036 -20.17 -24.37 5.27
CA GLY A 1036 -21.25 -25.17 5.83
C GLY A 1036 -22.00 -25.92 4.75
N GLY A 1037 -21.66 -27.21 4.58
CA GLY A 1037 -22.18 -28.14 3.57
C GLY A 1037 -23.62 -27.86 3.10
N PRO A 1038 -24.68 -28.34 3.79
CA PRO A 1038 -26.06 -28.20 3.35
C PRO A 1038 -26.69 -26.81 3.64
N HIS A 1039 -25.99 -25.90 4.31
CA HIS A 1039 -26.54 -24.59 4.66
C HIS A 1039 -26.31 -23.59 3.51
N ALA A 1040 -27.39 -23.25 2.80
CA ALA A 1040 -27.32 -22.28 1.72
C ALA A 1040 -27.06 -20.84 2.23
N ARG A 1041 -26.41 -20.03 1.38
CA ARG A 1041 -26.26 -18.56 1.56
C ARG A 1041 -25.49 -18.14 2.81
N LEU A 1042 -24.40 -18.84 3.15
CA LEU A 1042 -23.53 -18.45 4.27
C LEU A 1042 -22.62 -17.25 3.96
N ASP A 1043 -22.40 -16.97 2.67
CA ASP A 1043 -21.69 -15.78 2.19
C ASP A 1043 -22.57 -14.51 2.22
N ASP A 1044 -23.87 -14.65 2.50
CA ASP A 1044 -24.80 -13.53 2.64
C ASP A 1044 -24.97 -13.21 4.13
N PHE A 1045 -25.06 -11.92 4.45
CA PHE A 1045 -25.52 -11.46 5.76
C PHE A 1045 -27.04 -11.55 5.85
N LEU A 1046 -27.56 -12.44 6.70
CA LEU A 1046 -28.99 -12.62 6.93
C LEU A 1046 -29.33 -12.31 8.37
N TRP A 1047 -29.72 -11.06 8.64
CA TRP A 1047 -29.94 -10.54 10.00
C TRP A 1047 -30.96 -11.34 10.83
N ASN A 1048 -31.91 -12.03 10.18
CA ASN A 1048 -32.95 -12.85 10.78
C ASN A 1048 -32.72 -14.35 10.56
N ARG A 1049 -31.46 -14.79 10.42
CA ARG A 1049 -31.10 -16.21 10.28
C ARG A 1049 -31.44 -16.96 11.56
N GLY A 1050 -32.68 -17.46 11.66
CA GLY A 1050 -33.31 -18.08 12.84
C GLY A 1050 -32.37 -18.89 13.74
N LEU A 1051 -32.34 -20.22 13.62
CA LEU A 1051 -31.29 -21.01 14.27
C LEU A 1051 -30.00 -20.83 13.46
N ALA A 1052 -29.16 -19.90 13.88
CA ALA A 1052 -27.87 -19.64 13.25
C ALA A 1052 -27.00 -20.93 13.28
N PRO A 1053 -26.29 -21.24 12.19
CA PRO A 1053 -25.37 -22.38 12.19
C PRO A 1053 -24.29 -22.14 13.25
N PRO A 1054 -23.86 -23.17 14.00
CA PRO A 1054 -22.83 -23.00 15.01
C PRO A 1054 -21.56 -22.40 14.38
N HIS A 1055 -20.97 -21.38 15.00
CA HIS A 1055 -19.84 -20.64 14.44
C HIS A 1055 -18.71 -20.50 15.46
N PHE A 1056 -17.48 -20.26 15.00
CA PHE A 1056 -16.26 -20.33 15.83
C PHE A 1056 -15.79 -18.96 16.34
N SER A 1057 -16.60 -17.92 16.17
CA SER A 1057 -16.20 -16.53 16.51
C SER A 1057 -15.98 -16.30 18.01
N LEU A 1058 -16.48 -17.20 18.87
CA LEU A 1058 -16.23 -17.22 20.31
C LEU A 1058 -15.30 -18.38 20.71
N GLY A 1059 -14.60 -18.99 19.76
CA GLY A 1059 -13.87 -20.24 19.98
C GLY A 1059 -14.78 -21.45 20.16
N ALA A 1060 -14.19 -22.60 20.47
CA ALA A 1060 -14.89 -23.85 20.75
C ALA A 1060 -14.15 -24.63 21.83
N GLY A 1061 -14.85 -25.63 22.40
CA GLY A 1061 -14.28 -26.52 23.43
C GLY A 1061 -13.95 -25.78 24.75
N PRO A 1062 -12.93 -26.25 25.50
CA PRO A 1062 -12.53 -25.68 26.80
C PRO A 1062 -12.20 -24.18 26.73
N HIS A 1063 -11.74 -23.73 25.56
CA HIS A 1063 -11.32 -22.35 25.28
C HIS A 1063 -12.42 -21.46 24.69
N HIS A 1064 -13.69 -21.82 24.87
CA HIS A 1064 -14.80 -20.94 24.54
C HIS A 1064 -14.65 -19.57 25.23
N CYS A 1065 -15.05 -18.48 24.60
CA CYS A 1065 -14.83 -17.12 25.08
C CYS A 1065 -15.42 -16.92 26.48
N ILE A 1066 -14.57 -16.55 27.46
CA ILE A 1066 -15.02 -16.26 28.83
C ILE A 1066 -15.84 -14.96 28.91
N GLY A 1067 -15.60 -14.01 28.00
CA GLY A 1067 -16.30 -12.73 27.92
C GLY A 1067 -17.61 -12.76 27.12
N ALA A 1068 -18.06 -13.93 26.65
CA ALA A 1068 -19.24 -14.05 25.80
C ALA A 1068 -20.50 -13.45 26.46
N ALA A 1069 -20.72 -13.75 27.75
CA ALA A 1069 -21.85 -13.21 28.52
C ALA A 1069 -21.80 -11.68 28.62
N LEU A 1070 -20.61 -11.08 28.74
CA LEU A 1070 -20.44 -9.63 28.79
C LEU A 1070 -20.79 -8.97 27.45
N GLN A 1071 -20.36 -9.56 26.33
CA GLN A 1071 -20.73 -9.07 25.01
C GLN A 1071 -22.23 -9.19 24.75
N GLN A 1072 -22.83 -10.33 25.13
CA GLN A 1072 -24.27 -10.58 24.99
C GLN A 1072 -25.11 -9.63 25.85
N LEU A 1073 -24.57 -9.15 26.98
CA LEU A 1073 -25.22 -8.15 27.82
C LEU A 1073 -25.05 -6.73 27.28
N MET A 1074 -23.82 -6.32 26.96
CA MET A 1074 -23.50 -4.92 26.65
C MET A 1074 -23.95 -4.49 25.25
N LEU A 1075 -23.68 -5.29 24.22
CA LEU A 1075 -23.85 -4.83 22.83
C LEU A 1075 -25.31 -4.64 22.41
N PRO A 1076 -26.26 -5.54 22.73
CA PRO A 1076 -27.67 -5.30 22.43
C PRO A 1076 -28.22 -4.06 23.13
N GLN A 1077 -27.80 -3.79 24.36
CA GLN A 1077 -28.23 -2.60 25.11
C GLN A 1077 -27.65 -1.31 24.51
N LEU A 1078 -26.38 -1.31 24.12
CA LEU A 1078 -25.74 -0.17 23.47
C LEU A 1078 -26.40 0.15 22.13
N LEU A 1079 -26.52 -0.86 21.27
CA LEU A 1079 -27.14 -0.71 19.94
C LEU A 1079 -28.61 -0.31 20.07
N GLY A 1080 -29.36 -0.92 20.98
CA GLY A 1080 -30.75 -0.57 21.27
C GLY A 1080 -30.89 0.89 21.73
N GLY A 1081 -30.05 1.32 22.67
CA GLY A 1081 -30.07 2.69 23.18
C GLY A 1081 -29.67 3.74 22.13
N ILE A 1082 -28.81 3.39 21.18
CA ILE A 1082 -28.49 4.25 20.02
C ILE A 1082 -29.68 4.27 19.04
N MET A 1083 -30.29 3.13 18.73
CA MET A 1083 -31.48 3.05 17.86
C MET A 1083 -32.66 3.87 18.40
N ASP A 1084 -32.82 3.96 19.72
CA ASP A 1084 -33.85 4.78 20.35
C ASP A 1084 -33.61 6.30 20.14
N ARG A 1085 -32.34 6.71 20.04
CA ARG A 1085 -31.95 8.12 19.86
C ARG A 1085 -31.78 8.53 18.40
N ALA A 1086 -31.39 7.60 17.53
CA ALA A 1086 -31.14 7.82 16.11
C ALA A 1086 -31.74 6.70 15.22
N PRO A 1087 -33.07 6.58 15.15
CA PRO A 1087 -33.72 5.54 14.34
C PRO A 1087 -33.46 5.69 12.83
N GLY A 1088 -33.24 6.92 12.35
CA GLY A 1088 -32.96 7.25 10.94
C GLY A 1088 -31.49 7.22 10.52
N MET A 1089 -30.59 6.76 11.41
CA MET A 1089 -29.16 6.80 11.16
C MET A 1089 -28.78 6.06 9.87
N ARG A 1090 -27.87 6.66 9.10
CA ARG A 1090 -27.41 6.15 7.80
C ARG A 1090 -25.93 6.41 7.59
N LEU A 1091 -25.31 5.66 6.69
CA LEU A 1091 -23.94 5.93 6.24
C LEU A 1091 -23.87 7.29 5.53
N VAL A 1092 -22.81 8.06 5.79
CA VAL A 1092 -22.54 9.32 5.06
C VAL A 1092 -22.32 9.04 3.58
N ASP A 1093 -21.54 7.99 3.27
CA ASP A 1093 -21.34 7.48 1.91
C ASP A 1093 -21.52 5.95 1.91
N PRO A 1094 -22.66 5.43 1.40
CA PRO A 1094 -22.92 3.99 1.34
C PRO A 1094 -22.04 3.25 0.32
N HIS A 1095 -21.31 3.97 -0.54
CA HIS A 1095 -20.41 3.40 -1.53
C HIS A 1095 -18.93 3.46 -1.14
N ALA A 1096 -18.60 4.11 -0.01
CA ALA A 1096 -17.24 4.15 0.49
C ALA A 1096 -16.78 2.76 0.95
N VAL A 1097 -15.53 2.41 0.62
CA VAL A 1097 -14.87 1.25 1.22
C VAL A 1097 -14.69 1.52 2.72
N PRO A 1098 -15.22 0.66 3.61
CA PRO A 1098 -15.10 0.86 5.05
C PRO A 1098 -13.65 0.84 5.51
N ALA A 1099 -13.32 1.65 6.51
CA ALA A 1099 -11.98 1.74 7.09
C ALA A 1099 -11.70 0.55 8.02
N TRP A 1100 -11.49 -0.64 7.45
CA TRP A 1100 -11.15 -1.84 8.21
C TRP A 1100 -9.78 -1.72 8.89
N ILE A 1101 -9.65 -2.28 10.09
CA ILE A 1101 -8.37 -2.39 10.78
C ILE A 1101 -7.41 -3.25 9.95
N ASP A 1102 -6.18 -2.76 9.81
CA ASP A 1102 -5.08 -3.43 9.10
C ASP A 1102 -4.47 -4.57 9.95
N ASN A 1103 -5.26 -5.62 10.17
CA ASN A 1103 -4.86 -6.82 10.91
C ASN A 1103 -5.62 -8.04 10.38
N ILE A 1104 -4.92 -9.17 10.15
CA ILE A 1104 -5.59 -10.39 9.66
C ILE A 1104 -6.23 -11.24 10.75
N TYR A 1105 -5.86 -11.02 12.02
CA TYR A 1105 -6.39 -11.69 13.21
C TYR A 1105 -7.66 -11.05 13.74
N PHE A 1106 -7.80 -9.74 13.51
CA PHE A 1106 -8.89 -8.94 14.05
C PHE A 1106 -9.67 -8.28 12.92
N ARG A 1107 -10.99 -8.21 13.07
CA ARG A 1107 -11.86 -7.56 12.10
C ARG A 1107 -12.80 -6.59 12.80
N GLY A 1108 -12.78 -5.35 12.33
CA GLY A 1108 -13.60 -4.24 12.80
C GLY A 1108 -13.18 -2.97 12.07
N LEU A 1109 -13.91 -1.89 12.28
CA LEU A 1109 -13.67 -0.61 11.62
C LEU A 1109 -12.91 0.35 12.53
N GLU A 1110 -12.01 1.13 11.95
CA GLU A 1110 -11.34 2.26 12.59
C GLU A 1110 -12.18 3.54 12.59
N SER A 1111 -13.14 3.60 11.67
CA SER A 1111 -13.99 4.77 11.43
C SER A 1111 -15.26 4.33 10.73
N LEU A 1112 -16.41 4.87 11.16
CA LEU A 1112 -17.68 4.69 10.47
C LEU A 1112 -18.47 6.00 10.49
N PRO A 1113 -18.29 6.88 9.48
CA PRO A 1113 -19.02 8.13 9.39
C PRO A 1113 -20.52 7.89 9.14
N VAL A 1114 -21.36 8.43 10.03
CA VAL A 1114 -22.82 8.33 9.97
C VAL A 1114 -23.48 9.71 9.97
N ALA A 1115 -24.70 9.78 9.44
CA ALA A 1115 -25.58 10.93 9.49
C ALA A 1115 -26.89 10.55 10.18
N ILE A 1116 -27.49 11.48 10.92
CA ILE A 1116 -28.82 11.35 11.53
C ILE A 1116 -29.85 12.10 10.69
#